data_AF-D9R757-F1
#
_entry.id   AF-D9R757-F1
#
_cell.length_a   1.000
_cell.length_b   1.000
_cell.length_c   1.000
_cell.angle_alpha   90.00
_cell.angle_beta   90.00
_cell.angle_gamma   90.00
#
_symmetry.space_group_name_H-M   'P 1'
#
loop_
_entity.id
_entity.type
_entity.pdbx_description
1 polymer ?
#
loop_
_entity_poly.entity_id
_entity_poly.type
_entity_poly.pdbx_seq_one_letter_code
_entity_poly.pdbx_strand_id
1 'polypeptide(L)'
;MKSHPLLPAVLLALSLSAVGCSMTSRIQEPPPLPGETLPRTDKNTETSTDDGEPGAEEKHLENVTVTLWSRHKYAKYSDKGTLICQWNSREPGVSIPGHPESQYLINRSLRENDQDSRRYDFIYDSEEYFFSLAGQDETEGKSVFTYDYEVLKNDGRILSIRQDYVETRGITDPVSHTYLNSYDVETGRKITLSALSGRPEGLKLALVRELTGQAASEDDKASLSSQIMSGDLNDFALLKEGILIYHDSKINRSDSTPKEEYVIPYSQIMNEMNDYGKELTAIARKTRDEPTLQKGEPDYIFPESSTEYLTGADLLEADAFTLRIARNEIFARHGRTFDTSDLQEYFSRKPWYHGNTDPSAFSDDVLSETEKRNLNLIRTAEDQLQSKEISNSGVTLAPNQDYLLDLDGDGICETVRWIPINDSPDWAYTGMELIVNGQKQTCLPKDMLGNIRLTAVDLQKEDCEIELHLEVTKDSDTLSSFSFYRYRNGGMELVGELAGTVCGGNGYLFRENGLRAEGDGILAVASDTPFKGSSFQFGCYYVDLLFSYEDGKFKEIPQNIYLKKDYEPVTSAFLHHNPQSLYVVSHPFAAVSSLAGTVPAFTAVPGETICPIAWALKDGSSYVLVMNEEGTCGWVKEMPWDADPDTAYYIAVPAWG
;
A
#
# COMPACT_ATOMS: atom_id res chain seq x y z
N MET A 1 19.79 42.89 2.65
CA MET A 1 20.37 43.97 3.48
C MET A 1 20.01 43.76 4.96
N LYS A 2 20.90 43.10 5.69
CA LYS A 2 21.49 43.55 6.98
C LYS A 2 22.58 42.52 7.30
N SER A 3 23.81 42.97 7.22
CA SER A 3 25.06 42.22 7.32
C SER A 3 25.65 42.41 8.70
N HIS A 4 26.06 41.33 9.37
CA HIS A 4 26.89 41.37 10.57
C HIS A 4 27.73 40.07 10.66
N PRO A 5 28.89 40.10 11.33
CA PRO A 5 30.17 40.06 10.62
C PRO A 5 31.00 38.79 10.87
N LEU A 6 31.88 38.50 9.91
CA LEU A 6 32.98 37.54 10.01
C LEU A 6 34.03 37.99 11.05
N LEU A 7 34.46 37.08 11.92
CA LEU A 7 35.75 37.10 12.64
C LEU A 7 36.02 35.71 13.26
N PRO A 8 37.28 35.29 13.51
CA PRO A 8 38.10 34.57 12.54
C PRO A 8 38.58 33.20 13.08
N ALA A 9 39.10 32.36 12.17
CA ALA A 9 39.84 31.15 12.50
C ALA A 9 41.06 31.47 13.38
N VAL A 10 41.16 30.77 14.53
CA VAL A 10 42.39 30.68 15.32
C VAL A 10 42.84 29.22 15.29
N LEU A 11 43.93 28.98 14.54
CA LEU A 11 44.78 27.81 14.69
C LEU A 11 45.49 27.88 16.04
N LEU A 12 45.44 26.80 16.82
CA LEU A 12 46.38 26.55 17.91
C LEU A 12 46.90 25.12 17.79
N ALA A 13 48.18 25.02 17.47
CA ALA A 13 48.93 23.78 17.33
C ALA A 13 49.71 23.48 18.62
N LEU A 14 49.74 22.17 18.96
CA LEU A 14 50.84 21.41 19.60
C LEU A 14 51.23 21.80 21.05
N SER A 15 51.43 20.90 22.02
CA SER A 15 52.25 19.68 21.94
C SER A 15 52.24 18.82 23.24
N LEU A 16 52.57 17.53 23.05
CA LEU A 16 53.38 16.61 23.88
C LEU A 16 52.84 16.08 25.23
N SER A 17 52.68 14.76 25.33
CA SER A 17 53.79 13.87 25.74
C SER A 17 53.41 12.38 25.67
N ALA A 18 54.39 11.57 25.30
CA ALA A 18 54.33 10.13 25.15
C ALA A 18 54.72 9.43 26.46
N VAL A 19 54.09 8.28 26.75
CA VAL A 19 54.73 7.14 27.42
C VAL A 19 54.20 5.87 26.77
N GLY A 20 55.11 5.11 26.16
CA GLY A 20 54.82 3.80 25.59
C GLY A 20 55.06 2.66 26.58
N CYS A 21 54.49 1.50 26.24
CA CYS A 21 55.17 0.22 26.43
C CYS A 21 54.73 -0.76 25.33
N SER A 22 55.73 -1.53 24.89
CA SER A 22 55.83 -2.37 23.71
C SER A 22 55.04 -3.68 23.77
N MET A 23 54.73 -4.26 22.61
CA MET A 23 55.27 -5.57 22.19
C MET A 23 55.17 -5.76 20.67
N THR A 24 56.02 -6.65 20.18
CA THR A 24 56.67 -6.72 18.86
C THR A 24 55.94 -7.57 17.80
N SER A 25 55.98 -7.06 16.56
CA SER A 25 56.20 -7.71 15.25
C SER A 25 55.67 -9.13 14.94
N ARG A 26 54.92 -9.25 13.84
CA ARG A 26 55.38 -9.97 12.62
C ARG A 26 54.46 -9.72 11.42
N ILE A 27 55.09 -9.41 10.30
CA ILE A 27 54.53 -9.37 8.95
C ILE A 27 54.33 -10.82 8.47
N GLN A 28 53.16 -11.14 7.92
CA GLN A 28 53.00 -12.31 7.05
C GLN A 28 51.88 -12.06 6.03
N GLU A 29 52.23 -12.26 4.76
CA GLU A 29 51.38 -12.15 3.56
C GLU A 29 50.16 -13.09 3.61
N PRO A 30 49.03 -12.76 2.97
CA PRO A 30 47.90 -13.67 2.83
C PRO A 30 48.16 -14.76 1.77
N PRO A 31 47.74 -16.02 2.02
CA PRO A 31 47.92 -17.16 1.11
C PRO A 31 46.92 -17.17 -0.08
N PRO A 32 47.19 -17.96 -1.13
CA PRO A 32 46.47 -17.90 -2.41
C PRO A 32 45.13 -18.65 -2.39
N LEU A 33 44.24 -18.21 -3.30
CA LEU A 33 42.93 -18.79 -3.63
C LEU A 33 43.01 -20.29 -4.01
N PRO A 34 42.06 -21.14 -3.57
CA PRO A 34 41.91 -22.48 -4.11
C PRO A 34 41.09 -22.47 -5.40
N GLY A 35 41.70 -22.98 -6.48
CA GLY A 35 41.12 -23.09 -7.81
C GLY A 35 40.20 -24.30 -8.00
N GLU A 36 39.43 -24.17 -9.08
CA GLU A 36 38.55 -25.16 -9.67
C GLU A 36 39.24 -26.51 -9.91
N THR A 37 38.55 -27.59 -9.56
CA THR A 37 38.88 -28.94 -10.04
C THR A 37 37.61 -29.64 -10.52
N LEU A 38 37.47 -29.66 -11.85
CA LEU A 38 36.64 -30.62 -12.59
C LEU A 38 37.27 -32.02 -12.49
N PRO A 39 36.49 -33.09 -12.30
CA PRO A 39 36.92 -34.44 -12.62
C PRO A 39 36.48 -34.84 -14.04
N ARG A 40 37.45 -35.18 -14.90
CA ARG A 40 37.28 -36.03 -16.08
C ARG A 40 37.41 -37.50 -15.67
N THR A 41 36.61 -38.38 -16.28
CA THR A 41 37.06 -39.74 -16.63
C THR A 41 36.34 -40.23 -17.88
N ASP A 42 37.12 -40.87 -18.74
CA ASP A 42 36.88 -41.20 -20.14
C ASP A 42 36.31 -42.61 -20.37
N LYS A 43 35.67 -42.75 -21.55
CA LYS A 43 35.64 -43.88 -22.52
C LYS A 43 34.47 -44.90 -22.57
N ASN A 44 33.80 -44.81 -23.74
CA ASN A 44 33.33 -45.85 -24.68
C ASN A 44 32.12 -46.72 -24.29
N THR A 45 31.05 -46.70 -25.08
CA THR A 45 30.79 -47.64 -26.21
C THR A 45 29.55 -47.18 -27.01
N GLU A 46 29.58 -47.35 -28.32
CA GLU A 46 28.53 -47.06 -29.31
C GLU A 46 27.20 -47.80 -29.04
N THR A 47 26.05 -47.15 -29.28
CA THR A 47 25.01 -47.58 -30.26
C THR A 47 23.81 -46.61 -30.26
N SER A 48 23.25 -46.44 -31.46
CA SER A 48 22.14 -45.57 -31.84
C SER A 48 20.81 -45.87 -31.12
N THR A 49 20.01 -44.84 -30.84
CA THR A 49 18.65 -44.61 -31.41
C THR A 49 18.09 -43.26 -30.93
N ASP A 50 17.52 -42.53 -31.89
CA ASP A 50 16.42 -41.55 -31.83
C ASP A 50 15.74 -41.35 -30.45
N ASP A 51 15.66 -40.10 -29.99
CA ASP A 51 14.50 -39.50 -29.30
C ASP A 51 14.79 -38.03 -28.92
N GLY A 52 13.81 -37.15 -29.15
CA GLY A 52 13.93 -35.69 -29.17
C GLY A 52 14.26 -35.02 -27.83
N GLU A 53 14.79 -33.80 -27.93
CA GLU A 53 14.98 -32.87 -26.81
C GLU A 53 13.65 -32.64 -26.04
N PRO A 54 13.63 -32.79 -24.70
CA PRO A 54 12.52 -32.32 -23.90
C PRO A 54 12.65 -30.80 -23.71
N GLY A 55 11.62 -30.08 -24.13
CA GLY A 55 11.46 -28.65 -23.95
C GLY A 55 11.45 -28.23 -22.48
N ALA A 56 11.83 -26.98 -22.24
CA ALA A 56 11.70 -26.32 -20.95
C ALA A 56 10.23 -26.34 -20.51
N GLU A 57 9.93 -26.99 -19.38
CA GLU A 57 8.64 -26.88 -18.73
C GLU A 57 8.46 -25.47 -18.17
N GLU A 58 7.49 -24.72 -18.72
CA GLU A 58 7.00 -23.46 -18.17
C GLU A 58 6.40 -23.71 -16.76
N LYS A 59 7.04 -23.17 -15.72
CA LYS A 59 6.48 -23.16 -14.36
C LYS A 59 5.40 -22.09 -14.26
N HIS A 60 4.14 -22.47 -14.46
CA HIS A 60 3.00 -21.63 -14.09
C HIS A 60 2.88 -21.54 -12.55
N LEU A 61 2.61 -20.35 -12.00
CA LEU A 61 2.32 -20.19 -10.57
C LEU A 61 0.88 -20.63 -10.29
N GLU A 62 0.69 -21.87 -9.86
CA GLU A 62 -0.67 -22.45 -9.68
C GLU A 62 -1.44 -21.93 -8.45
N ASN A 63 -0.88 -21.03 -7.63
CA ASN A 63 -1.41 -20.70 -6.29
C ASN A 63 -1.89 -19.25 -6.09
N VAL A 64 -2.16 -18.49 -7.16
CA VAL A 64 -2.68 -17.12 -7.02
C VAL A 64 -4.09 -17.17 -6.44
N THR A 65 -4.28 -16.61 -5.25
CA THR A 65 -5.59 -16.60 -4.58
C THR A 65 -6.08 -15.16 -4.49
N VAL A 66 -7.37 -14.94 -4.79
CA VAL A 66 -8.04 -13.66 -4.57
C VAL A 66 -9.09 -13.85 -3.48
N THR A 67 -8.94 -13.14 -2.38
CA THR A 67 -9.85 -13.17 -1.23
C THR A 67 -10.51 -11.80 -1.05
N LEU A 68 -11.56 -11.77 -0.23
CA LEU A 68 -12.11 -10.50 0.27
C LEU A 68 -11.10 -9.94 1.26
N TRP A 69 -10.46 -8.83 0.89
CA TRP A 69 -9.48 -8.15 1.72
C TRP A 69 -10.10 -7.41 2.88
N SER A 70 -11.00 -6.51 2.53
CA SER A 70 -11.68 -5.65 3.48
C SER A 70 -13.14 -5.54 3.08
N ARG A 71 -13.98 -5.37 4.09
CA ARG A 71 -15.39 -5.03 3.90
C ARG A 71 -15.73 -3.90 4.84
N HIS A 72 -15.91 -2.71 4.29
CA HIS A 72 -16.34 -1.55 5.06
C HIS A 72 -17.83 -1.33 4.86
N LYS A 73 -18.59 -1.38 5.95
CA LYS A 73 -19.99 -0.95 6.00
C LYS A 73 -20.09 0.19 6.99
N TYR A 74 -20.51 1.35 6.52
CA TYR A 74 -20.71 2.52 7.35
C TYR A 74 -22.04 3.18 6.98
N ALA A 75 -22.77 3.66 7.98
CA ALA A 75 -23.98 4.43 7.79
C ALA A 75 -24.08 5.51 8.86
N LYS A 76 -24.34 6.75 8.43
CA LYS A 76 -24.59 7.88 9.33
C LYS A 76 -26.03 8.33 9.22
N TYR A 77 -26.63 8.64 10.37
CA TYR A 77 -28.00 9.09 10.49
C TYR A 77 -28.05 10.45 11.22
N SER A 78 -29.06 11.26 10.90
CA SER A 78 -29.35 12.49 11.63
C SER A 78 -29.98 12.20 12.99
N ASP A 79 -30.08 13.22 13.85
CA ASP A 79 -30.78 13.11 15.15
C ASP A 79 -32.25 12.66 15.02
N LYS A 80 -32.86 12.87 13.84
CA LYS A 80 -34.23 12.45 13.51
C LYS A 80 -34.31 11.04 12.93
N GLY A 81 -33.19 10.34 12.77
CA GLY A 81 -33.12 8.99 12.21
C GLY A 81 -33.11 8.92 10.68
N THR A 82 -32.99 10.05 9.97
CA THR A 82 -32.87 10.06 8.50
C THR A 82 -31.46 9.66 8.10
N LEU A 83 -31.32 8.77 7.12
CA LEU A 83 -30.01 8.38 6.58
C LEU A 83 -29.36 9.59 5.88
N ILE A 84 -28.18 9.97 6.36
CA ILE A 84 -27.34 11.03 5.79
C ILE A 84 -26.48 10.42 4.67
N CYS A 85 -25.67 9.43 5.03
CA CYS A 85 -24.79 8.76 4.09
C CYS A 85 -24.62 7.27 4.43
N GLN A 86 -24.39 6.47 3.41
CA GLN A 86 -24.04 5.06 3.54
C GLN A 86 -22.86 4.73 2.63
N TRP A 87 -21.89 3.99 3.18
CA TRP A 87 -20.73 3.48 2.47
C TRP A 87 -20.71 1.96 2.57
N ASN A 88 -20.58 1.27 1.44
CA ASN A 88 -20.36 -0.16 1.39
C ASN A 88 -19.22 -0.47 0.41
N SER A 89 -18.05 -0.90 0.89
CA SER A 89 -16.98 -1.37 0.01
C SER A 89 -16.63 -2.84 0.28
N ARG A 90 -16.31 -3.56 -0.80
CA ARG A 90 -15.64 -4.86 -0.78
C ARG A 90 -14.37 -4.71 -1.59
N GLU A 91 -13.23 -4.92 -0.97
CA GLU A 91 -11.94 -4.78 -1.65
C GLU A 91 -11.29 -6.15 -1.87
N PRO A 92 -10.63 -6.37 -3.02
CA PRO A 92 -9.89 -7.60 -3.27
C PRO A 92 -8.52 -7.59 -2.58
N GLY A 93 -8.09 -8.77 -2.14
CA GLY A 93 -6.73 -9.05 -1.70
C GLY A 93 -6.17 -10.20 -2.52
N VAL A 94 -4.94 -10.05 -3.00
CA VAL A 94 -4.25 -11.07 -3.80
C VAL A 94 -3.11 -11.65 -2.97
N SER A 95 -3.03 -12.97 -2.92
CA SER A 95 -1.90 -13.70 -2.35
C SER A 95 -1.18 -14.48 -3.44
N ILE A 96 0.14 -14.32 -3.51
CA ILE A 96 1.00 -14.96 -4.52
C ILE A 96 2.17 -15.66 -3.83
N PRO A 97 2.00 -16.93 -3.43
CA PRO A 97 3.00 -17.67 -2.68
C PRO A 97 4.37 -17.70 -3.40
N GLY A 98 5.42 -17.26 -2.69
CA GLY A 98 6.79 -17.22 -3.21
C GLY A 98 7.13 -16.02 -4.09
N HIS A 99 6.17 -15.11 -4.35
CA HIS A 99 6.38 -13.91 -5.19
C HIS A 99 5.84 -12.64 -4.50
N PRO A 100 6.43 -12.25 -3.35
CA PRO A 100 5.93 -11.14 -2.55
C PRO A 100 6.09 -9.76 -3.23
N GLU A 101 7.13 -9.55 -4.06
CA GLU A 101 7.24 -8.31 -4.87
C GLU A 101 6.04 -8.17 -5.81
N SER A 102 5.66 -9.24 -6.51
CA SER A 102 4.51 -9.23 -7.40
C SER A 102 3.20 -9.05 -6.65
N GLN A 103 3.07 -9.66 -5.47
CA GLN A 103 1.92 -9.51 -4.58
C GLN A 103 1.75 -8.04 -4.17
N TYR A 104 2.83 -7.42 -3.69
CA TYR A 104 2.85 -6.01 -3.30
C TYR A 104 2.38 -5.11 -4.44
N LEU A 105 2.98 -5.25 -5.63
CA LEU A 105 2.65 -4.41 -6.78
C LEU A 105 1.18 -4.54 -7.22
N ILE A 106 0.65 -5.77 -7.22
CA ILE A 106 -0.75 -6.02 -7.60
C ILE A 106 -1.71 -5.48 -6.54
N ASN A 107 -1.50 -5.80 -5.26
CA ASN A 107 -2.35 -5.29 -4.17
C ASN A 107 -2.33 -3.77 -4.12
N ARG A 108 -1.15 -3.17 -4.29
CA ARG A 108 -0.97 -1.73 -4.38
C ARG A 108 -1.80 -1.15 -5.51
N SER A 109 -1.71 -1.72 -6.71
CA SER A 109 -2.47 -1.22 -7.86
C SER A 109 -3.98 -1.38 -7.69
N LEU A 110 -4.43 -2.50 -7.13
CA LEU A 110 -5.85 -2.70 -6.81
C LEU A 110 -6.37 -1.64 -5.82
N ARG A 111 -5.48 -1.06 -5.01
CA ARG A 111 -5.79 -0.09 -3.95
C ARG A 111 -5.29 1.33 -4.25
N GLU A 112 -4.78 1.59 -5.46
CA GLU A 112 -4.31 2.93 -5.90
C GLU A 112 -5.42 3.99 -5.78
N ASN A 113 -6.68 3.56 -5.89
CA ASN A 113 -7.83 4.34 -5.46
C ASN A 113 -7.98 4.22 -3.94
N ASP A 114 -7.16 4.94 -3.18
CA ASP A 114 -7.25 5.03 -1.73
C ASP A 114 -8.72 5.28 -1.30
N GLN A 115 -9.35 4.22 -0.81
CA GLN A 115 -10.75 4.28 -0.38
C GLN A 115 -10.87 5.05 0.92
N ASP A 116 -9.80 5.19 1.72
CA ASP A 116 -9.87 5.87 3.02
C ASP A 116 -10.02 7.38 2.83
N SER A 117 -9.16 7.99 2.01
CA SER A 117 -9.29 9.41 1.66
C SER A 117 -10.63 9.70 0.98
N ARG A 118 -11.06 8.85 0.02
CA ARG A 118 -12.35 9.00 -0.65
C ARG A 118 -13.53 8.85 0.29
N ARG A 119 -13.47 7.89 1.23
CA ARG A 119 -14.51 7.65 2.24
C ARG A 119 -14.63 8.85 3.17
N TYR A 120 -13.51 9.40 3.62
CA TYR A 120 -13.51 10.63 4.42
C TYR A 120 -14.18 11.79 3.68
N ASP A 121 -13.73 12.08 2.45
CA ASP A 121 -14.30 13.16 1.63
C ASP A 121 -15.79 12.93 1.34
N PHE A 122 -16.16 11.68 0.99
CA PHE A 122 -17.55 11.31 0.75
C PHE A 122 -18.43 11.53 1.98
N ILE A 123 -17.98 11.09 3.17
CA ILE A 123 -18.73 11.27 4.41
C ILE A 123 -18.86 12.77 4.72
N TYR A 124 -17.76 13.50 4.66
CA TYR A 124 -17.72 14.94 4.93
C TYR A 124 -18.65 15.73 4.00
N ASP A 125 -18.52 15.55 2.69
CA ASP A 125 -19.32 16.24 1.69
C ASP A 125 -20.81 15.87 1.80
N SER A 126 -21.11 14.60 2.10
CA SER A 126 -22.49 14.14 2.27
C SER A 126 -23.15 14.77 3.49
N GLU A 127 -22.41 14.94 4.58
CA GLU A 127 -22.88 15.65 5.76
C GLU A 127 -23.14 17.12 5.47
N GLU A 128 -22.18 17.81 4.85
CA GLU A 128 -22.32 19.21 4.47
C GLU A 128 -23.57 19.43 3.61
N TYR A 129 -23.75 18.58 2.58
CA TYR A 129 -24.91 18.63 1.72
C TYR A 129 -26.22 18.37 2.49
N PHE A 130 -26.27 17.34 3.31
CA PHE A 130 -27.46 17.01 4.09
C PHE A 130 -27.86 18.15 5.03
N PHE A 131 -26.91 18.75 5.75
CA PHE A 131 -27.18 19.88 6.65
C PHE A 131 -27.58 21.15 5.90
N SER A 132 -27.17 21.32 4.64
CA SER A 132 -27.64 22.42 3.79
C SER A 132 -29.15 22.37 3.51
N LEU A 133 -29.78 21.18 3.61
CA LEU A 133 -31.21 20.96 3.39
C LEU A 133 -32.07 21.20 4.64
N ALA A 134 -31.49 21.73 5.73
CA ALA A 134 -32.20 21.98 6.98
C ALA A 134 -33.49 22.81 6.77
N GLY A 135 -34.65 22.20 7.09
CA GLY A 135 -35.97 22.81 6.90
C GLY A 135 -36.67 22.48 5.57
N GLN A 136 -36.08 21.60 4.74
CA GLN A 136 -36.67 21.01 3.53
C GLN A 136 -36.92 19.51 3.73
N ASP A 137 -37.28 18.77 2.67
CA ASP A 137 -37.41 17.31 2.73
C ASP A 137 -36.01 16.67 2.83
N GLU A 138 -35.62 16.32 4.05
CA GLU A 138 -34.32 15.71 4.36
C GLU A 138 -34.15 14.32 3.72
N THR A 139 -35.21 13.67 3.22
CA THR A 139 -35.12 12.34 2.57
C THR A 139 -34.48 12.37 1.18
N GLU A 140 -34.43 13.55 0.57
CA GLU A 140 -33.78 13.83 -0.72
C GLU A 140 -32.25 14.05 -0.57
N GLY A 141 -31.75 14.16 0.67
CA GLY A 141 -30.36 14.44 0.99
C GLY A 141 -29.43 13.24 1.09
N LYS A 142 -29.93 12.02 0.91
CA LYS A 142 -29.16 10.80 1.18
C LYS A 142 -28.04 10.59 0.16
N SER A 143 -26.85 10.25 0.64
CA SER A 143 -25.74 9.81 -0.22
C SER A 143 -25.45 8.33 -0.03
N VAL A 144 -25.16 7.61 -1.11
CA VAL A 144 -24.80 6.19 -1.05
C VAL A 144 -23.58 5.94 -1.93
N PHE A 145 -22.57 5.29 -1.35
CA PHE A 145 -21.41 4.78 -2.06
C PHE A 145 -21.38 3.25 -1.97
N THR A 146 -21.20 2.60 -3.11
CA THR A 146 -20.94 1.16 -3.19
C THR A 146 -19.70 0.91 -4.02
N TYR A 147 -18.82 0.02 -3.55
CA TYR A 147 -17.66 -0.47 -4.28
C TYR A 147 -17.60 -1.98 -4.17
N ASP A 148 -17.47 -2.68 -5.30
CA ASP A 148 -17.34 -4.13 -5.35
C ASP A 148 -16.36 -4.55 -6.43
N TYR A 149 -15.92 -5.81 -6.38
CA TYR A 149 -15.01 -6.39 -7.36
C TYR A 149 -15.48 -7.77 -7.83
N GLU A 150 -15.05 -8.10 -9.05
CA GLU A 150 -15.24 -9.40 -9.67
C GLU A 150 -13.93 -9.87 -10.28
N VAL A 151 -13.53 -11.11 -9.97
CA VAL A 151 -12.40 -11.76 -10.66
C VAL A 151 -12.91 -12.25 -12.00
N LEU A 152 -12.49 -11.60 -13.08
CA LEU A 152 -12.85 -11.98 -14.45
C LEU A 152 -11.99 -13.13 -14.96
N LYS A 153 -10.75 -13.23 -14.45
CA LYS A 153 -9.81 -14.27 -14.83
C LYS A 153 -8.71 -14.42 -13.78
N ASN A 154 -8.36 -15.66 -13.47
CA ASN A 154 -7.18 -15.98 -12.66
C ASN A 154 -6.61 -17.33 -13.12
N ASP A 155 -5.56 -17.31 -13.94
CA ASP A 155 -4.90 -18.54 -14.45
C ASP A 155 -3.47 -18.75 -13.91
N GLY A 156 -3.10 -18.00 -12.87
CA GLY A 156 -1.77 -18.07 -12.25
C GLY A 156 -0.70 -17.24 -12.96
N ARG A 157 -0.92 -16.84 -14.22
CA ARG A 157 -0.02 -15.92 -14.94
C ARG A 157 -0.71 -14.60 -15.27
N ILE A 158 -2.01 -14.64 -15.56
CA ILE A 158 -2.86 -13.49 -15.82
C ILE A 158 -3.94 -13.45 -14.75
N LEU A 159 -4.01 -12.31 -14.07
CA LEU A 159 -5.09 -11.96 -13.15
C LEU A 159 -5.84 -10.75 -13.73
N SER A 160 -7.11 -10.93 -14.09
CA SER A 160 -7.98 -9.83 -14.52
C SER A 160 -9.09 -9.61 -13.51
N ILE A 161 -9.20 -8.39 -13.02
CA ILE A 161 -10.18 -7.99 -12.00
C ILE A 161 -10.95 -6.77 -12.52
N ARG A 162 -12.26 -6.82 -12.31
CA ARG A 162 -13.19 -5.72 -12.47
C ARG A 162 -13.44 -5.08 -11.11
N GLN A 163 -13.41 -3.76 -11.02
CA GLN A 163 -13.77 -3.00 -9.82
C GLN A 163 -14.82 -1.97 -10.21
N ASP A 164 -16.02 -2.08 -9.65
CA ASP A 164 -17.11 -1.14 -9.91
C ASP A 164 -17.34 -0.28 -8.68
N TYR A 165 -17.60 1.01 -8.90
CA TYR A 165 -18.24 1.82 -7.88
C TYR A 165 -19.46 2.55 -8.41
N VAL A 166 -20.39 2.81 -7.50
CA VAL A 166 -21.56 3.66 -7.70
C VAL A 166 -21.61 4.64 -6.54
N GLU A 167 -21.72 5.91 -6.89
CA GLU A 167 -21.83 7.02 -5.96
C GLU A 167 -23.09 7.81 -6.29
N THR A 168 -23.95 7.99 -5.29
CA THR A 168 -25.12 8.85 -5.36
C THR A 168 -24.96 9.92 -4.30
N ARG A 169 -25.13 11.21 -4.67
CA ARG A 169 -25.09 12.34 -3.73
C ARG A 169 -26.42 13.09 -3.74
N GLY A 170 -27.24 12.86 -2.72
CA GLY A 170 -28.55 13.50 -2.61
C GLY A 170 -29.46 13.22 -3.81
N ILE A 171 -29.93 14.29 -4.45
CA ILE A 171 -30.81 14.23 -5.63
C ILE A 171 -30.07 14.10 -6.97
N THR A 172 -28.74 14.06 -6.96
CA THR A 172 -27.96 13.92 -8.20
C THR A 172 -28.10 12.50 -8.74
N ASP A 173 -28.08 12.37 -10.07
CA ASP A 173 -28.08 11.07 -10.72
C ASP A 173 -26.85 10.26 -10.26
N PRO A 174 -27.01 8.94 -10.00
CA PRO A 174 -25.90 8.10 -9.61
C PRO A 174 -24.77 8.14 -10.64
N VAL A 175 -23.58 8.51 -10.18
CA VAL A 175 -22.36 8.38 -10.95
C VAL A 175 -21.81 6.99 -10.72
N SER A 176 -21.43 6.30 -11.77
CA SER A 176 -20.83 4.98 -11.64
C SER A 176 -19.67 4.83 -12.59
N HIS A 177 -18.71 4.02 -12.20
CA HIS A 177 -17.48 3.85 -12.95
C HIS A 177 -16.95 2.44 -12.73
N THR A 178 -16.26 1.93 -13.74
CA THR A 178 -15.75 0.57 -13.80
C THR A 178 -14.29 0.64 -14.19
N TYR A 179 -13.43 0.09 -13.33
CA TYR A 179 -12.03 -0.14 -13.62
C TYR A 179 -11.86 -1.57 -14.08
N LEU A 180 -11.16 -1.76 -15.18
CA LEU A 180 -10.76 -3.08 -15.67
C LEU A 180 -9.25 -3.17 -15.64
N ASN A 181 -8.74 -4.07 -14.81
CA ASN A 181 -7.32 -4.25 -14.61
C ASN A 181 -6.91 -5.67 -15.00
N SER A 182 -5.82 -5.81 -15.76
CA SER A 182 -5.15 -7.09 -15.96
C SER A 182 -3.72 -7.00 -15.50
N TYR A 183 -3.25 -8.03 -14.81
CA TYR A 183 -1.91 -8.10 -14.25
C TYR A 183 -1.17 -9.30 -14.79
N ASP A 184 0.12 -9.12 -15.09
CA ASP A 184 1.07 -10.20 -15.26
C ASP A 184 1.61 -10.58 -13.89
N VAL A 185 1.11 -11.69 -13.35
CA VAL A 185 1.40 -12.18 -12.00
C VAL A 185 2.89 -12.43 -11.79
N GLU A 186 3.63 -12.86 -12.82
CA GLU A 186 5.06 -13.11 -12.67
C GLU A 186 5.82 -11.81 -12.31
N THR A 187 5.41 -10.69 -12.93
CA THR A 187 6.08 -9.40 -12.76
C THR A 187 5.39 -8.48 -11.75
N GLY A 188 4.16 -8.81 -11.35
CA GLY A 188 3.30 -7.95 -10.53
C GLY A 188 2.73 -6.73 -11.27
N ARG A 189 3.03 -6.58 -12.56
CA ARG A 189 2.72 -5.34 -13.29
C ARG A 189 1.34 -5.39 -13.93
N LYS A 190 0.66 -4.25 -13.89
CA LYS A 190 -0.51 -4.00 -14.72
C LYS A 190 -0.11 -4.06 -16.20
N ILE A 191 -0.85 -4.82 -16.99
CA ILE A 191 -0.64 -5.01 -18.43
C ILE A 191 -1.24 -3.80 -19.14
N THR A 192 -0.45 -3.13 -19.98
CA THR A 192 -0.88 -1.95 -20.76
C THR A 192 -0.90 -2.26 -22.26
N LEU A 193 -1.55 -1.42 -23.08
CA LEU A 193 -1.51 -1.63 -24.54
C LEU A 193 -0.09 -1.43 -25.08
N SER A 194 0.68 -0.52 -24.48
CA SER A 194 2.07 -0.30 -24.87
C SER A 194 2.96 -1.51 -24.59
N ALA A 195 2.68 -2.27 -23.53
CA ALA A 195 3.39 -3.52 -23.24
C ALA A 195 3.08 -4.61 -24.28
N LEU A 196 1.84 -4.66 -24.79
CA LEU A 196 1.37 -5.69 -25.72
C LEU A 196 1.84 -5.50 -27.17
N SER A 197 2.36 -4.33 -27.55
CA SER A 197 2.72 -4.01 -28.93
C SER A 197 4.01 -3.23 -29.07
N GLY A 198 4.85 -3.60 -30.04
CA GLY A 198 5.98 -2.77 -30.47
C GLY A 198 5.57 -1.53 -31.27
N ARG A 199 4.28 -1.39 -31.63
CA ARG A 199 3.68 -0.23 -32.29
C ARG A 199 2.32 0.09 -31.63
N PRO A 200 2.30 0.67 -30.42
CA PRO A 200 1.08 0.83 -29.63
C PRO A 200 -0.05 1.56 -30.37
N GLU A 201 0.28 2.58 -31.17
CA GLU A 201 -0.69 3.31 -32.00
C GLU A 201 -1.36 2.41 -33.08
N GLY A 202 -0.62 1.44 -33.63
CA GLY A 202 -1.19 0.45 -34.55
C GLY A 202 -2.21 -0.45 -33.86
N LEU A 203 -1.90 -0.90 -32.64
CA LEU A 203 -2.82 -1.70 -31.82
C LEU A 203 -4.07 -0.89 -31.45
N LYS A 204 -3.93 0.37 -30.99
CA LYS A 204 -5.05 1.27 -30.70
C LYS A 204 -5.98 1.44 -31.90
N LEU A 205 -5.42 1.69 -33.09
CA LEU A 205 -6.19 1.80 -34.33
C LEU A 205 -6.94 0.51 -34.68
N ALA A 206 -6.34 -0.66 -34.43
CA ALA A 206 -7.03 -1.94 -34.62
C ALA A 206 -8.21 -2.10 -33.65
N LEU A 207 -8.03 -1.74 -32.37
CA LEU A 207 -9.10 -1.76 -31.37
C LEU A 207 -10.26 -0.81 -31.75
N VAL A 208 -9.94 0.43 -32.15
CA VAL A 208 -10.93 1.43 -32.60
C VAL A 208 -11.73 0.91 -33.80
N ARG A 209 -11.08 0.26 -34.78
CA ARG A 209 -11.76 -0.28 -35.96
C ARG A 209 -12.79 -1.35 -35.59
N GLU A 210 -12.44 -2.25 -34.68
CA GLU A 210 -13.36 -3.31 -34.25
C GLU A 210 -14.51 -2.75 -33.41
N LEU A 211 -14.23 -1.79 -32.53
CA LEU A 211 -15.25 -1.16 -31.67
C LEU A 211 -16.22 -0.27 -32.43
N THR A 212 -15.73 0.56 -33.35
CA THR A 212 -16.60 1.40 -34.19
C THR A 212 -17.46 0.59 -35.16
N GLY A 213 -17.08 -0.66 -35.45
CA GLY A 213 -17.93 -1.62 -36.15
C GLY A 213 -19.08 -2.18 -35.30
N GLN A 214 -18.99 -2.11 -33.97
CA GLN A 214 -19.96 -2.63 -33.00
C GLN A 214 -20.84 -1.54 -32.36
N ALA A 215 -20.42 -0.28 -32.38
CA ALA A 215 -21.13 0.83 -31.74
C ALA A 215 -22.46 1.22 -32.42
N ALA A 216 -23.45 1.58 -31.61
CA ALA A 216 -24.82 1.86 -32.04
C ALA A 216 -25.03 3.23 -32.71
N SER A 217 -24.25 4.26 -32.35
CA SER A 217 -24.37 5.62 -32.90
C SER A 217 -23.02 6.25 -33.27
N GLU A 218 -23.05 7.30 -34.11
CA GLU A 218 -21.82 8.05 -34.48
C GLU A 218 -21.22 8.82 -33.30
N ASP A 219 -22.04 9.27 -32.34
CA ASP A 219 -21.58 9.88 -31.10
C ASP A 219 -20.80 8.86 -30.25
N ASP A 220 -21.31 7.62 -30.14
CA ASP A 220 -20.64 6.54 -29.40
C ASP A 220 -19.31 6.16 -30.06
N LYS A 221 -19.27 6.12 -31.40
CA LYS A 221 -18.04 5.87 -32.16
C LYS A 221 -16.98 6.94 -31.90
N ALA A 222 -17.37 8.22 -31.87
CA ALA A 222 -16.46 9.33 -31.59
C ALA A 222 -15.94 9.28 -30.14
N SER A 223 -16.82 8.99 -29.18
CA SER A 223 -16.48 8.81 -27.77
C SER A 223 -15.49 7.66 -27.55
N LEU A 224 -15.81 6.45 -28.04
CA LEU A 224 -14.94 5.27 -27.99
C LEU A 224 -13.59 5.52 -28.66
N SER A 225 -13.59 6.16 -29.82
CA SER A 225 -12.34 6.51 -30.52
C SER A 225 -11.49 7.46 -29.68
N SER A 226 -12.10 8.46 -29.05
CA SER A 226 -11.40 9.38 -28.17
C SER A 226 -10.83 8.65 -26.95
N GLN A 227 -11.60 7.78 -26.29
CA GLN A 227 -11.20 7.04 -25.10
C GLN A 227 -9.95 6.17 -25.35
N ILE A 228 -9.89 5.47 -26.48
CA ILE A 228 -8.77 4.58 -26.82
C ILE A 228 -7.55 5.36 -27.28
N MET A 229 -7.76 6.46 -27.99
CA MET A 229 -6.67 7.28 -28.52
C MET A 229 -6.11 8.25 -27.47
N SER A 230 -6.84 8.53 -26.36
CA SER A 230 -6.38 9.38 -25.26
C SER A 230 -5.46 8.61 -24.30
N GLY A 231 -4.16 8.61 -24.58
CA GLY A 231 -3.15 7.98 -23.70
C GLY A 231 -3.05 6.47 -23.85
N ASP A 232 -2.41 5.79 -22.89
CA ASP A 232 -2.45 4.33 -22.80
C ASP A 232 -3.77 3.94 -22.12
N LEU A 233 -4.56 3.08 -22.77
CA LEU A 233 -5.87 2.67 -22.26
C LEU A 233 -5.62 1.83 -21.01
N ASN A 234 -6.00 2.36 -19.86
CA ASN A 234 -5.74 1.75 -18.56
C ASN A 234 -6.91 0.90 -18.03
N ASP A 235 -8.04 0.87 -18.74
CA ASP A 235 -9.26 0.16 -18.35
C ASP A 235 -9.62 -0.94 -19.37
N PHE A 236 -8.86 -2.05 -19.35
CA PHE A 236 -9.20 -3.24 -20.12
C PHE A 236 -8.88 -4.54 -19.36
N ALA A 237 -9.60 -5.61 -19.69
CA ALA A 237 -9.35 -6.94 -19.15
C ALA A 237 -8.98 -7.95 -20.25
N LEU A 238 -7.94 -8.76 -20.02
CA LEU A 238 -7.62 -9.91 -20.87
C LEU A 238 -8.51 -11.09 -20.47
N LEU A 239 -9.44 -11.46 -21.33
CA LEU A 239 -10.31 -12.61 -21.15
C LEU A 239 -9.89 -13.75 -22.07
N LYS A 240 -10.53 -14.91 -21.92
CA LYS A 240 -10.30 -16.05 -22.82
C LYS A 240 -10.69 -15.72 -24.26
N GLU A 241 -11.75 -14.95 -24.45
CA GLU A 241 -12.36 -14.66 -25.75
C GLU A 241 -11.68 -13.49 -26.47
N GLY A 242 -10.99 -12.60 -25.74
CA GLY A 242 -10.44 -11.37 -26.28
C GLY A 242 -10.10 -10.33 -25.23
N ILE A 243 -9.89 -9.09 -25.68
CA ILE A 243 -9.72 -7.93 -24.79
C ILE A 243 -11.10 -7.34 -24.51
N LEU A 244 -11.52 -7.36 -23.24
CA LEU A 244 -12.69 -6.65 -22.76
C LEU A 244 -12.35 -5.17 -22.57
N ILE A 245 -13.10 -4.30 -23.23
CA ILE A 245 -13.04 -2.86 -23.08
C ILE A 245 -14.41 -2.38 -22.62
N TYR A 246 -14.37 -1.48 -21.64
CA TYR A 246 -15.55 -0.86 -21.08
C TYR A 246 -15.70 0.56 -21.62
N HIS A 247 -16.86 0.89 -22.20
CA HIS A 247 -17.12 2.25 -22.68
C HIS A 247 -17.46 3.17 -21.51
N ASP A 248 -16.52 4.08 -21.16
CA ASP A 248 -16.78 5.12 -20.19
C ASP A 248 -17.42 6.30 -20.93
N SER A 249 -18.75 6.28 -21.06
CA SER A 249 -19.50 7.41 -21.60
C SER A 249 -19.48 8.58 -20.59
N LYS A 250 -18.33 9.21 -20.37
CA LYS A 250 -18.23 10.34 -19.45
C LYS A 250 -18.52 11.68 -20.13
N ILE A 251 -19.10 12.56 -19.31
CA ILE A 251 -19.32 14.00 -19.46
C ILE A 251 -20.71 14.36 -20.02
N ASN A 252 -21.65 14.66 -19.11
CA ASN A 252 -22.92 15.39 -19.31
C ASN A 252 -24.13 14.68 -19.96
N ARG A 253 -24.41 13.41 -19.67
CA ARG A 253 -25.78 12.89 -19.88
C ARG A 253 -26.29 12.21 -18.61
N SER A 254 -27.45 12.67 -18.14
CA SER A 254 -28.27 12.10 -17.05
C SER A 254 -28.97 10.81 -17.44
N ASP A 255 -28.66 10.24 -18.61
CA ASP A 255 -29.46 9.17 -19.19
C ASP A 255 -28.90 7.80 -18.83
N SER A 256 -29.78 7.03 -18.19
CA SER A 256 -29.73 5.60 -17.85
C SER A 256 -29.46 4.60 -19.00
N THR A 257 -28.74 4.98 -20.06
CA THR A 257 -28.38 4.02 -21.12
C THR A 257 -27.46 2.94 -20.57
N PRO A 258 -27.69 1.65 -20.86
CA PRO A 258 -26.85 0.56 -20.38
C PRO A 258 -25.40 0.77 -20.82
N LYS A 259 -24.50 0.59 -19.86
CA LYS A 259 -23.06 0.54 -20.07
C LYS A 259 -22.75 -0.62 -21.02
N GLU A 260 -22.16 -0.34 -22.19
CA GLU A 260 -21.85 -1.37 -23.18
C GLU A 260 -20.41 -1.88 -22.98
N GLU A 261 -20.32 -3.19 -22.77
CA GLU A 261 -19.07 -3.95 -22.72
C GLU A 261 -18.77 -4.52 -24.10
N TYR A 262 -17.53 -4.38 -24.55
CA TYR A 262 -17.10 -4.86 -25.84
C TYR A 262 -15.92 -5.81 -25.68
N VAL A 263 -16.07 -7.04 -26.18
CA VAL A 263 -14.98 -8.02 -26.22
C VAL A 263 -14.43 -8.05 -27.64
N ILE A 264 -13.18 -7.62 -27.79
CA ILE A 264 -12.47 -7.63 -29.08
C ILE A 264 -11.71 -8.95 -29.21
N PRO A 265 -12.08 -9.83 -30.16
CA PRO A 265 -11.43 -11.11 -30.32
C PRO A 265 -9.96 -10.94 -30.67
N TYR A 266 -9.09 -11.72 -30.01
CA TYR A 266 -7.66 -11.66 -30.26
C TYR A 266 -7.31 -11.78 -31.75
N SER A 267 -8.03 -12.62 -32.51
CA SER A 267 -7.80 -12.82 -33.94
C SER A 267 -7.80 -11.53 -34.78
N GLN A 268 -8.46 -10.47 -34.32
CA GLN A 268 -8.51 -9.18 -35.01
C GLN A 268 -7.31 -8.29 -34.73
N ILE A 269 -6.61 -8.52 -33.61
CA ILE A 269 -5.54 -7.64 -33.10
C ILE A 269 -4.18 -8.33 -32.98
N MET A 270 -4.12 -9.67 -33.10
CA MET A 270 -2.89 -10.47 -32.97
C MET A 270 -1.72 -9.99 -33.85
N ASN A 271 -2.02 -9.43 -35.03
CA ASN A 271 -0.99 -8.97 -35.97
C ASN A 271 -0.27 -7.70 -35.48
N GLU A 272 -0.89 -6.93 -34.59
CA GLU A 272 -0.30 -5.73 -34.00
C GLU A 272 0.39 -6.02 -32.67
N MET A 273 0.29 -7.25 -32.14
CA MET A 273 0.94 -7.63 -30.88
C MET A 273 2.41 -8.01 -31.08
N ASN A 274 3.23 -7.70 -30.08
CA ASN A 274 4.61 -8.21 -29.97
C ASN A 274 4.61 -9.64 -29.41
N ASP A 275 5.79 -10.22 -29.22
CA ASP A 275 5.91 -11.61 -28.77
C ASP A 275 5.35 -11.81 -27.35
N TYR A 276 5.56 -10.84 -26.45
CA TYR A 276 4.97 -10.82 -25.11
C TYR A 276 3.44 -10.81 -25.15
N GLY A 277 2.81 -9.96 -25.97
CA GLY A 277 1.36 -9.90 -26.12
C GLY A 277 0.77 -11.18 -26.70
N LYS A 278 1.47 -11.84 -27.63
CA LYS A 278 1.06 -13.14 -28.19
C LYS A 278 1.13 -14.26 -27.15
N GLU A 279 2.17 -14.26 -26.32
CA GLU A 279 2.36 -15.22 -25.23
C GLU A 279 1.23 -15.11 -24.21
N LEU A 280 0.96 -13.90 -23.69
CA LEU A 280 -0.14 -13.65 -22.77
C LEU A 280 -1.50 -14.05 -23.38
N THR A 281 -1.72 -13.74 -24.66
CA THR A 281 -2.94 -14.16 -25.36
C THR A 281 -3.10 -15.69 -25.42
N ALA A 282 -2.01 -16.43 -25.62
CA ALA A 282 -2.04 -17.89 -25.65
C ALA A 282 -2.37 -18.49 -24.27
N ILE A 283 -1.81 -17.90 -23.21
CA ILE A 283 -2.11 -18.24 -21.82
C ILE A 283 -3.57 -17.94 -21.49
N ALA A 284 -4.05 -16.75 -21.89
CA ALA A 284 -5.38 -16.29 -21.53
C ALA A 284 -6.50 -17.23 -21.99
N ARG A 285 -6.25 -18.01 -23.05
CA ARG A 285 -7.20 -18.94 -23.65
C ARG A 285 -7.35 -20.27 -22.89
N LYS A 286 -6.55 -20.54 -21.85
CA LYS A 286 -6.62 -21.75 -20.99
C LYS A 286 -7.55 -21.49 -19.77
N THR A 287 -8.23 -22.52 -19.21
CA THR A 287 -9.39 -22.38 -18.27
C THR A 287 -9.14 -22.92 -16.85
N ARG A 288 -9.67 -22.23 -15.81
CA ARG A 288 -10.26 -22.77 -14.55
C ARG A 288 -10.88 -21.64 -13.69
N ASP A 289 -12.05 -21.88 -13.08
CA ASP A 289 -12.71 -21.00 -12.08
C ASP A 289 -13.24 -21.82 -10.88
N GLU A 290 -13.29 -21.20 -9.69
CA GLU A 290 -13.92 -21.72 -8.45
C GLU A 290 -14.83 -20.67 -7.76
N PRO A 291 -15.86 -21.07 -6.97
CA PRO A 291 -16.84 -20.16 -6.35
C PRO A 291 -16.77 -20.06 -4.80
N THR A 292 -17.32 -18.98 -4.20
CA THR A 292 -17.39 -18.71 -2.75
C THR A 292 -18.83 -18.65 -2.19
N LEU A 293 -19.00 -18.88 -0.87
CA LEU A 293 -20.28 -18.98 -0.13
C LEU A 293 -20.31 -18.03 1.09
N GLN A 294 -21.46 -17.44 1.44
CA GLN A 294 -21.69 -16.63 2.66
C GLN A 294 -22.79 -17.24 3.58
N LYS A 295 -22.76 -16.91 4.89
CA LYS A 295 -23.69 -17.37 5.95
C LYS A 295 -24.13 -16.20 6.86
N GLY A 296 -25.30 -16.30 7.48
CA GLY A 296 -26.04 -15.20 8.15
C GLY A 296 -25.92 -15.04 9.69
N GLU A 297 -26.67 -14.05 10.22
CA GLU A 297 -26.43 -13.28 11.46
C GLU A 297 -27.00 -13.84 12.80
N PRO A 298 -26.43 -13.43 13.97
CA PRO A 298 -26.77 -13.91 15.33
C PRO A 298 -27.84 -13.10 16.13
N ASP A 299 -28.24 -13.61 17.32
CA ASP A 299 -29.49 -13.26 18.04
C ASP A 299 -29.34 -12.22 19.19
N TYR A 300 -28.21 -12.13 19.89
CA TYR A 300 -27.85 -11.07 20.86
C TYR A 300 -26.46 -10.55 20.52
N ILE A 301 -26.15 -9.29 20.84
CA ILE A 301 -24.82 -8.75 20.59
C ILE A 301 -23.84 -9.19 21.70
N PHE A 302 -24.16 -8.93 22.97
CA PHE A 302 -23.37 -9.38 24.14
C PHE A 302 -24.27 -9.98 25.23
N PRO A 303 -24.63 -11.27 25.12
CA PRO A 303 -25.52 -11.95 26.07
C PRO A 303 -25.13 -11.74 27.54
N GLU A 304 -23.85 -11.80 27.84
CA GLU A 304 -23.20 -11.74 29.16
C GLU A 304 -23.10 -10.33 29.77
N SER A 305 -23.34 -9.28 28.99
CA SER A 305 -23.17 -7.87 29.40
C SER A 305 -23.98 -7.42 30.63
N SER A 306 -25.02 -8.18 31.01
CA SER A 306 -25.83 -7.94 32.22
C SER A 306 -25.33 -8.65 33.48
N THR A 307 -24.41 -9.61 33.35
CA THR A 307 -23.98 -10.47 34.47
C THR A 307 -22.46 -10.50 34.66
N GLU A 308 -21.69 -10.22 33.62
CA GLU A 308 -20.23 -10.27 33.63
C GLU A 308 -19.64 -8.95 33.13
N TYR A 309 -18.40 -8.66 33.53
CA TYR A 309 -17.70 -7.49 33.03
C TYR A 309 -17.22 -7.77 31.61
N LEU A 310 -17.71 -6.98 30.66
CA LEU A 310 -17.14 -6.91 29.32
C LEU A 310 -15.72 -6.35 29.44
N THR A 311 -14.89 -6.84 28.54
CA THR A 311 -13.51 -6.47 28.31
C THR A 311 -13.43 -5.74 26.97
N GLY A 312 -12.30 -5.07 26.69
CA GLY A 312 -12.10 -4.47 25.36
C GLY A 312 -12.27 -5.51 24.24
N ALA A 313 -12.06 -6.78 24.59
CA ALA A 313 -12.19 -7.91 23.72
C ALA A 313 -13.57 -8.17 23.17
N ASP A 314 -14.54 -8.09 24.06
CA ASP A 314 -15.91 -8.42 23.73
C ASP A 314 -16.41 -7.43 22.67
N LEU A 315 -15.81 -6.24 22.60
CA LEU A 315 -16.20 -5.15 21.71
C LEU A 315 -15.42 -5.12 20.39
N LEU A 316 -14.59 -6.12 20.10
CA LEU A 316 -13.60 -6.13 19.02
C LEU A 316 -14.23 -6.14 17.62
N GLU A 317 -15.19 -7.04 17.37
CA GLU A 317 -15.85 -7.18 16.06
C GLU A 317 -17.04 -6.23 15.85
N ALA A 318 -17.38 -5.45 16.87
CA ALA A 318 -18.56 -4.61 16.84
C ALA A 318 -18.30 -3.31 16.07
N ASP A 319 -18.89 -3.20 14.88
CA ASP A 319 -18.96 -1.94 14.14
C ASP A 319 -19.75 -0.87 14.91
N ALA A 320 -19.73 0.37 14.41
CA ALA A 320 -20.42 1.49 15.06
C ALA A 320 -21.90 1.20 15.34
N PHE A 321 -22.55 0.47 14.43
CA PHE A 321 -23.92 0.03 14.59
C PHE A 321 -24.04 -1.00 15.72
N THR A 322 -23.19 -2.03 15.74
CA THR A 322 -23.17 -3.10 16.72
C THR A 322 -22.85 -2.60 18.11
N LEU A 323 -21.90 -1.66 18.28
CA LEU A 323 -21.62 -1.01 19.57
C LEU A 323 -22.79 -0.15 20.03
N ARG A 324 -23.41 0.62 19.12
CA ARG A 324 -24.61 1.40 19.43
C ARG A 324 -25.76 0.49 19.85
N ILE A 325 -25.94 -0.65 19.18
CA ILE A 325 -26.93 -1.65 19.53
C ILE A 325 -26.59 -2.27 20.89
N ALA A 326 -25.36 -2.73 21.12
CA ALA A 326 -24.90 -3.28 22.41
C ALA A 326 -25.11 -2.31 23.59
N ARG A 327 -24.73 -1.03 23.41
CA ARG A 327 -24.96 0.03 24.40
C ARG A 327 -26.44 0.16 24.74
N ASN A 328 -27.29 0.14 23.71
CA ASN A 328 -28.73 0.26 23.88
C ASN A 328 -29.39 -1.05 24.34
N GLU A 329 -28.75 -2.20 24.12
CA GLU A 329 -29.18 -3.51 24.59
C GLU A 329 -29.21 -3.55 26.13
N ILE A 330 -28.21 -2.95 26.78
CA ILE A 330 -28.16 -2.79 28.25
C ILE A 330 -29.40 -2.02 28.75
N PHE A 331 -29.75 -0.90 28.12
CA PHE A 331 -30.96 -0.16 28.49
C PHE A 331 -32.26 -0.92 28.14
N ALA A 332 -32.26 -1.65 27.02
CA ALA A 332 -33.40 -2.41 26.53
C ALA A 332 -33.78 -3.55 27.49
N ARG A 333 -32.78 -4.20 28.11
CA ARG A 333 -32.97 -5.25 29.14
C ARG A 333 -33.78 -4.75 30.35
N HIS A 334 -33.71 -3.45 30.66
CA HIS A 334 -34.44 -2.79 31.75
C HIS A 334 -35.76 -2.13 31.30
N GLY A 335 -36.24 -2.43 30.09
CA GLY A 335 -37.53 -1.96 29.60
C GLY A 335 -37.56 -0.49 29.16
N ARG A 336 -36.40 0.13 28.92
CA ARG A 336 -36.32 1.46 28.31
C ARG A 336 -36.87 1.40 26.87
N THR A 337 -37.78 2.29 26.52
CA THR A 337 -38.17 2.54 25.12
C THR A 337 -37.11 3.41 24.42
N PHE A 338 -37.19 3.56 23.10
CA PHE A 338 -36.24 4.36 22.33
C PHE A 338 -36.98 5.36 21.45
N ASP A 339 -36.52 6.62 21.47
CA ASP A 339 -37.08 7.67 20.63
C ASP A 339 -36.71 7.50 19.16
N THR A 340 -35.58 6.83 18.87
CA THR A 340 -35.16 6.56 17.50
C THR A 340 -35.85 5.30 16.96
N SER A 341 -36.47 5.42 15.78
CA SER A 341 -37.30 4.36 15.19
C SER A 341 -36.52 3.09 14.87
N ASP A 342 -35.24 3.22 14.51
CA ASP A 342 -34.34 2.10 14.21
C ASP A 342 -34.05 1.22 15.42
N LEU A 343 -33.70 1.82 16.56
CA LEU A 343 -33.47 1.10 17.82
C LEU A 343 -34.78 0.52 18.35
N GLN A 344 -35.86 1.29 18.27
CA GLN A 344 -37.17 0.80 18.70
C GLN A 344 -37.62 -0.38 17.85
N GLU A 345 -37.47 -0.33 16.52
CA GLU A 345 -37.79 -1.44 15.62
C GLU A 345 -36.88 -2.65 15.86
N TYR A 346 -35.56 -2.43 15.97
CA TYR A 346 -34.58 -3.49 16.21
C TYR A 346 -34.93 -4.29 17.47
N PHE A 347 -35.10 -3.61 18.61
CA PHE A 347 -35.42 -4.29 19.87
C PHE A 347 -36.85 -4.83 19.89
N SER A 348 -37.82 -4.19 19.24
CA SER A 348 -39.20 -4.71 19.14
C SER A 348 -39.29 -6.04 18.38
N ARG A 349 -38.30 -6.34 17.53
CA ARG A 349 -38.19 -7.64 16.84
C ARG A 349 -37.56 -8.73 17.70
N LYS A 350 -36.98 -8.38 18.84
CA LYS A 350 -36.36 -9.32 19.76
C LYS A 350 -37.43 -9.89 20.72
N PRO A 351 -37.57 -11.22 20.82
CA PRO A 351 -38.64 -11.83 21.61
C PRO A 351 -38.52 -11.57 23.13
N TRP A 352 -37.34 -11.18 23.60
CA TRP A 352 -37.03 -10.90 25.00
C TRP A 352 -37.27 -9.45 25.43
N TYR A 353 -37.50 -8.52 24.49
CA TYR A 353 -37.58 -7.11 24.79
C TYR A 353 -39.01 -6.66 25.16
N HIS A 354 -39.13 -5.91 26.26
CA HIS A 354 -40.40 -5.41 26.79
C HIS A 354 -40.30 -3.93 27.19
N GLY A 355 -40.35 -3.02 26.23
CA GLY A 355 -40.32 -1.57 26.47
C GLY A 355 -41.56 -1.06 27.21
N ASN A 356 -41.37 -0.46 28.39
CA ASN A 356 -42.44 0.06 29.25
C ASN A 356 -42.10 1.36 29.98
N THR A 357 -40.83 1.82 29.89
CA THR A 357 -40.33 3.01 30.57
C THR A 357 -39.86 4.02 29.54
N ASP A 358 -40.49 5.19 29.54
CA ASP A 358 -40.17 6.30 28.64
C ASP A 358 -38.71 6.77 28.82
N PRO A 359 -37.99 7.16 27.76
CA PRO A 359 -36.58 7.52 27.86
C PRO A 359 -36.32 8.69 28.81
N SER A 360 -37.27 9.62 28.93
CA SER A 360 -37.16 10.79 29.81
C SER A 360 -37.39 10.46 31.29
N ALA A 361 -38.03 9.32 31.56
CA ALA A 361 -38.33 8.83 32.90
C ALA A 361 -37.39 7.70 33.36
N PHE A 362 -36.50 7.23 32.47
CA PHE A 362 -35.53 6.18 32.77
C PHE A 362 -34.41 6.72 33.68
N SER A 363 -34.07 5.97 34.73
CA SER A 363 -33.02 6.35 35.68
C SER A 363 -31.85 5.37 35.58
N ASP A 364 -30.65 5.90 35.39
CA ASP A 364 -29.41 5.09 35.32
C ASP A 364 -29.08 4.37 36.65
N ASP A 365 -29.77 4.70 37.74
CA ASP A 365 -29.64 4.01 39.04
C ASP A 365 -30.21 2.59 39.02
N VAL A 366 -31.03 2.24 38.02
CA VAL A 366 -31.55 0.87 37.84
C VAL A 366 -30.48 -0.09 37.30
N LEU A 367 -29.41 0.44 36.71
CA LEU A 367 -28.30 -0.36 36.18
C LEU A 367 -27.43 -0.90 37.32
N SER A 368 -27.00 -2.15 37.18
CA SER A 368 -25.98 -2.72 38.06
C SER A 368 -24.62 -2.04 37.85
N GLU A 369 -23.73 -2.17 38.84
CA GLU A 369 -22.35 -1.67 38.70
C GLU A 369 -21.58 -2.35 37.55
N THR A 370 -21.93 -3.61 37.25
CA THR A 370 -21.44 -4.34 36.08
C THR A 370 -21.87 -3.66 34.77
N GLU A 371 -23.16 -3.39 34.63
CA GLU A 371 -23.70 -2.74 33.43
C GLU A 371 -23.19 -1.31 33.26
N LYS A 372 -23.02 -0.53 34.34
CA LYS A 372 -22.45 0.83 34.28
C LYS A 372 -20.99 0.82 33.81
N ARG A 373 -20.19 -0.14 34.28
CA ARG A 373 -18.80 -0.30 33.81
C ARG A 373 -18.75 -0.70 32.34
N ASN A 374 -19.55 -1.68 31.94
CA ASN A 374 -19.63 -2.16 30.56
C ASN A 374 -20.12 -1.05 29.62
N LEU A 375 -21.09 -0.23 30.05
CA LEU A 375 -21.58 0.92 29.32
C LEU A 375 -20.47 1.96 29.06
N ASN A 376 -19.63 2.25 30.06
CA ASN A 376 -18.51 3.17 29.87
C ASN A 376 -17.45 2.59 28.92
N LEU A 377 -17.17 1.29 29.01
CA LEU A 377 -16.25 0.62 28.10
C LEU A 377 -16.76 0.64 26.65
N ILE A 378 -18.06 0.37 26.43
CA ILE A 378 -18.70 0.48 25.12
C ILE A 378 -18.60 1.92 24.58
N ARG A 379 -18.81 2.94 25.42
CA ARG A 379 -18.63 4.35 25.02
C ARG A 379 -17.19 4.68 24.64
N THR A 380 -16.20 4.21 25.41
CA THR A 380 -14.78 4.38 25.04
C THR A 380 -14.48 3.71 23.71
N ALA A 381 -15.01 2.51 23.46
CA ALA A 381 -14.89 1.84 22.17
C ALA A 381 -15.60 2.61 21.04
N GLU A 382 -16.78 3.20 21.30
CA GLU A 382 -17.49 4.08 20.35
C GLU A 382 -16.67 5.33 19.99
N ASP A 383 -16.09 6.00 20.98
CA ASP A 383 -15.25 7.20 20.77
C ASP A 383 -13.96 6.88 20.01
N GLN A 384 -13.46 5.65 20.13
CA GLN A 384 -12.25 5.15 19.48
C GLN A 384 -12.51 4.44 18.14
N LEU A 385 -13.76 4.38 17.64
CA LEU A 385 -14.11 3.66 16.40
C LEU A 385 -13.27 4.10 15.18
N GLN A 386 -12.93 5.38 15.05
CA GLN A 386 -12.04 5.85 13.98
C GLN A 386 -10.57 5.46 14.18
N SER A 387 -10.13 5.20 15.41
CA SER A 387 -8.77 4.76 15.76
C SER A 387 -8.61 3.24 15.86
N LYS A 388 -9.72 2.48 15.82
CA LYS A 388 -9.72 1.01 15.75
C LYS A 388 -9.33 0.50 14.35
N GLU A 389 -9.66 1.25 13.30
CA GLU A 389 -9.16 0.96 11.96
C GLU A 389 -7.70 1.43 11.89
N ILE A 390 -6.77 0.50 12.10
CA ILE A 390 -5.35 0.79 11.89
C ILE A 390 -5.14 1.02 10.39
N SER A 391 -4.81 2.26 10.04
CA SER A 391 -4.57 2.63 8.64
C SER A 391 -3.34 1.92 8.09
N ASN A 392 -3.17 1.93 6.76
CA ASN A 392 -1.98 1.36 6.12
C ASN A 392 -0.67 2.06 6.54
N SER A 393 -0.72 3.29 7.09
CA SER A 393 0.45 3.99 7.64
C SER A 393 0.60 3.80 9.16
N GLY A 394 -0.29 3.01 9.76
CA GLY A 394 -0.45 2.87 11.20
C GLY A 394 -1.15 4.06 11.87
N VAL A 395 -1.26 3.97 13.20
CA VAL A 395 -1.79 5.03 14.06
C VAL A 395 -0.68 5.46 15.03
N THR A 396 -0.23 6.71 14.92
CA THR A 396 0.76 7.26 15.86
C THR A 396 0.12 7.47 17.23
N LEU A 397 0.69 6.84 18.25
CA LEU A 397 0.21 6.89 19.62
C LEU A 397 0.75 8.15 20.30
N ALA A 398 -0.13 9.02 20.76
CA ALA A 398 0.26 10.19 21.56
C ALA A 398 0.83 9.77 22.93
N PRO A 399 1.85 10.48 23.45
CA PRO A 399 2.39 10.21 24.78
C PRO A 399 1.37 10.47 25.88
N ASN A 400 1.49 9.75 26.99
CA ASN A 400 0.66 9.88 28.20
C ASN A 400 -0.85 9.62 27.99
N GLN A 401 -1.22 8.97 26.89
CA GLN A 401 -2.59 8.57 26.58
C GLN A 401 -2.72 7.04 26.59
N ASP A 402 -3.88 6.55 27.01
CA ASP A 402 -4.22 5.12 26.94
C ASP A 402 -4.87 4.81 25.59
N TYR A 403 -4.36 3.78 24.93
CA TYR A 403 -4.92 3.19 23.72
C TYR A 403 -5.35 1.75 24.00
N LEU A 404 -6.44 1.31 23.38
CA LEU A 404 -6.90 -0.09 23.41
C LEU A 404 -6.51 -0.72 22.08
N LEU A 405 -5.57 -1.67 22.10
CA LEU A 405 -5.06 -2.36 20.92
C LEU A 405 -5.01 -3.85 21.20
N ASP A 406 -5.53 -4.68 20.30
CA ASP A 406 -5.43 -6.14 20.39
C ASP A 406 -4.04 -6.57 19.90
N LEU A 407 -3.05 -6.54 20.79
CA LEU A 407 -1.65 -6.68 20.38
C LEU A 407 -1.26 -8.14 20.10
N ASP A 408 -2.03 -9.12 20.59
CA ASP A 408 -1.72 -10.54 20.43
C ASP A 408 -2.80 -11.35 19.69
N GLY A 409 -3.84 -10.67 19.20
CA GLY A 409 -4.88 -11.23 18.33
C GLY A 409 -5.75 -12.26 19.03
N ASP A 410 -5.73 -12.31 20.37
CA ASP A 410 -6.60 -13.18 21.15
C ASP A 410 -8.05 -12.64 21.22
N GLY A 411 -8.26 -11.49 20.60
CA GLY A 411 -9.49 -10.77 20.56
C GLY A 411 -9.62 -9.79 21.70
N ILE A 412 -8.69 -9.71 22.68
CA ILE A 412 -8.68 -8.87 23.89
C ILE A 412 -7.70 -7.71 23.74
N CYS A 413 -8.24 -6.48 23.72
CA CYS A 413 -7.35 -5.30 23.68
C CYS A 413 -6.53 -5.09 24.97
N GLU A 414 -5.21 -4.97 24.80
CA GLU A 414 -4.27 -4.41 25.76
C GLU A 414 -4.49 -2.90 25.94
N THR A 415 -4.30 -2.43 27.17
CA THR A 415 -4.08 -1.00 27.43
C THR A 415 -2.62 -0.64 27.14
N VAL A 416 -2.38 0.13 26.10
CA VAL A 416 -1.05 0.60 25.68
C VAL A 416 -0.89 2.08 26.01
N ARG A 417 0.18 2.41 26.74
CA ARG A 417 0.59 3.79 27.02
C ARG A 417 2.10 3.89 26.93
N TRP A 418 2.59 4.96 26.33
CA TRP A 418 4.00 5.33 26.49
C TRP A 418 4.17 6.69 27.16
N ILE A 419 5.25 6.82 27.93
CA ILE A 419 5.57 7.99 28.74
C ILE A 419 6.97 8.46 28.36
N PRO A 420 7.16 9.73 27.98
CA PRO A 420 8.49 10.27 27.72
C PRO A 420 9.32 10.33 29.01
N ILE A 421 10.58 9.87 28.95
CA ILE A 421 11.57 9.95 30.03
C ILE A 421 12.55 11.07 29.70
N ASN A 422 12.21 12.30 30.07
CA ASN A 422 13.12 13.39 30.47
C ASN A 422 12.36 14.71 30.53
N ASP A 423 12.70 15.55 31.51
CA ASP A 423 12.20 16.93 31.64
C ASP A 423 13.07 17.96 30.88
N SER A 424 13.98 17.49 30.00
CA SER A 424 14.84 18.40 29.23
C SER A 424 14.04 19.07 28.11
N PRO A 425 14.13 20.40 27.93
CA PRO A 425 13.53 21.08 26.78
C PRO A 425 14.23 20.74 25.45
N ASP A 426 15.32 19.96 25.48
CA ASP A 426 16.04 19.48 24.31
C ASP A 426 15.49 18.12 23.86
N TRP A 427 14.78 18.12 22.73
CA TRP A 427 14.09 16.97 22.14
C TRP A 427 15.05 15.83 21.77
N ALA A 428 16.35 16.12 21.57
CA ALA A 428 17.37 15.14 21.19
C ALA A 428 17.71 14.12 22.32
N TYR A 429 17.17 14.32 23.52
CA TYR A 429 17.46 13.49 24.70
C TYR A 429 16.21 12.89 25.35
N THR A 430 15.12 12.74 24.60
CA THR A 430 13.89 12.13 25.10
C THR A 430 14.04 10.61 25.07
N GLY A 431 13.88 9.95 26.23
CA GLY A 431 13.69 8.49 26.30
C GLY A 431 12.20 8.13 26.39
N MET A 432 11.86 6.84 26.51
CA MET A 432 10.47 6.41 26.73
C MET A 432 10.35 5.22 27.69
N GLU A 433 9.24 5.17 28.43
CA GLU A 433 8.71 3.96 29.06
C GLU A 433 7.48 3.52 28.30
N LEU A 434 7.44 2.25 27.90
CA LEU A 434 6.25 1.61 27.39
C LEU A 434 5.58 0.82 28.52
N ILE A 435 4.28 1.01 28.68
CA ILE A 435 3.42 0.34 29.65
C ILE A 435 2.33 -0.37 28.87
N VAL A 436 2.24 -1.68 29.04
CA VAL A 436 1.18 -2.52 28.46
C VAL A 436 0.46 -3.22 29.61
N ASN A 437 -0.86 -3.08 29.68
CA ASN A 437 -1.70 -3.62 30.77
C ASN A 437 -1.20 -3.20 32.17
N GLY A 438 -0.73 -1.96 32.29
CA GLY A 438 -0.18 -1.42 33.54
C GLY A 438 1.21 -1.97 33.92
N GLN A 439 1.79 -2.85 33.10
CA GLN A 439 3.13 -3.40 33.30
C GLN A 439 4.16 -2.70 32.42
N LYS A 440 5.26 -2.27 33.04
CA LYS A 440 6.39 -1.66 32.34
C LYS A 440 7.12 -2.70 31.49
N GLN A 441 7.24 -2.42 30.20
CA GLN A 441 7.94 -3.27 29.24
C GLN A 441 9.46 -3.00 29.29
N THR A 442 10.27 -4.06 29.23
CA THR A 442 11.73 -3.98 29.35
C THR A 442 12.48 -4.33 28.07
N CYS A 443 11.76 -4.63 26.98
CA CYS A 443 12.34 -4.98 25.69
C CYS A 443 13.05 -3.80 25.01
N LEU A 444 12.64 -2.57 25.34
CA LEU A 444 13.14 -1.37 24.70
C LEU A 444 14.59 -1.06 25.15
N PRO A 445 15.47 -0.62 24.24
CA PRO A 445 16.84 -0.26 24.60
C PRO A 445 16.87 0.89 25.62
N LYS A 446 17.65 0.73 26.70
CA LYS A 446 17.72 1.70 27.80
C LYS A 446 18.42 3.02 27.45
N ASP A 447 19.25 3.02 26.41
CA ASP A 447 20.07 4.16 25.98
C ASP A 447 19.51 4.84 24.72
N MET A 448 18.23 4.58 24.43
CA MET A 448 17.53 5.14 23.28
C MET A 448 17.12 6.58 23.60
N LEU A 449 17.76 7.52 22.91
CA LEU A 449 17.56 8.96 23.09
C LEU A 449 17.36 9.59 21.71
N GLY A 450 16.29 10.37 21.57
CA GLY A 450 15.96 11.07 20.33
C GLY A 450 14.51 11.52 20.30
N ASN A 451 14.04 11.94 19.13
CA ASN A 451 12.63 12.11 18.84
C ASN A 451 12.00 10.73 18.64
N ILE A 452 10.97 10.44 19.44
CA ILE A 452 10.34 9.12 19.53
C ILE A 452 8.98 9.19 18.86
N ARG A 453 8.73 8.26 17.93
CA ARG A 453 7.41 7.99 17.39
C ARG A 453 7.08 6.52 17.62
N LEU A 454 5.98 6.29 18.35
CA LEU A 454 5.40 4.96 18.54
C LEU A 454 4.14 4.87 17.69
N THR A 455 4.07 3.88 16.81
CA THR A 455 2.97 3.69 15.86
C THR A 455 2.42 2.29 16.01
N ALA A 456 1.11 2.15 16.17
CA ALA A 456 0.45 0.85 16.05
C ALA A 456 0.24 0.54 14.57
N VAL A 457 0.66 -0.64 14.13
CA VAL A 457 0.57 -1.09 12.74
C VAL A 457 0.00 -2.51 12.72
N ASP A 458 -0.76 -2.82 11.68
CA ASP A 458 -1.24 -4.17 11.41
C ASP A 458 -0.40 -4.71 10.25
N LEU A 459 0.55 -5.60 10.55
CA LEU A 459 1.41 -6.18 9.52
C LEU A 459 0.72 -7.33 8.78
N GLN A 460 -0.20 -8.04 9.42
CA GLN A 460 -0.88 -9.22 8.88
C GLN A 460 -2.33 -9.36 9.42
N LYS A 461 -3.33 -8.90 8.68
CA LYS A 461 -4.73 -8.90 9.13
C LYS A 461 -5.26 -10.30 9.46
N GLU A 462 -4.75 -11.32 8.77
CA GLU A 462 -5.16 -12.71 8.98
C GLU A 462 -4.72 -13.28 10.33
N ASP A 463 -3.69 -12.74 10.98
CA ASP A 463 -3.30 -13.15 12.33
C ASP A 463 -4.04 -12.38 13.43
N CYS A 464 -4.71 -11.28 13.05
CA CYS A 464 -5.47 -10.40 13.94
C CYS A 464 -4.62 -9.72 15.03
N GLU A 465 -3.29 -9.76 14.91
CA GLU A 465 -2.35 -9.15 15.86
C GLU A 465 -2.03 -7.71 15.43
N ILE A 466 -1.84 -6.84 16.42
CA ILE A 466 -1.34 -5.48 16.19
C ILE A 466 0.09 -5.35 16.69
N GLU A 467 1.01 -4.97 15.81
CA GLU A 467 2.38 -4.67 16.16
C GLU A 467 2.60 -3.20 16.55
N LEU A 468 3.63 -2.98 17.35
CA LEU A 468 4.13 -1.67 17.69
C LEU A 468 5.43 -1.38 16.93
N HIS A 469 5.40 -0.36 16.09
CA HIS A 469 6.56 0.22 15.42
C HIS A 469 7.12 1.38 16.25
N LEU A 470 8.41 1.28 16.59
CA LEU A 470 9.18 2.29 17.28
C LEU A 470 10.24 2.88 16.34
N GLU A 471 10.08 4.16 16.05
CA GLU A 471 11.03 4.98 15.32
C GLU A 471 11.70 5.95 16.30
N VAL A 472 13.05 6.01 16.26
CA VAL A 472 13.81 6.98 17.05
C VAL A 472 14.83 7.70 16.18
N THR A 473 14.69 9.01 16.08
CA THR A 473 15.56 9.89 15.29
C THR A 473 16.37 10.82 16.18
N LYS A 474 17.65 11.04 15.87
CA LYS A 474 18.54 11.92 16.69
C LYS A 474 18.72 13.32 16.12
N ASP A 475 18.79 13.42 14.80
CA ASP A 475 18.87 14.64 13.99
C ASP A 475 17.81 14.58 12.88
N SER A 476 17.62 15.65 12.10
CA SER A 476 16.55 15.75 11.08
C SER A 476 16.49 14.60 10.07
N ASP A 477 17.57 13.83 9.91
CA ASP A 477 17.68 12.85 8.84
C ASP A 477 18.49 11.60 9.23
N THR A 478 18.42 11.14 10.50
CA THR A 478 19.11 9.88 10.89
C THR A 478 18.31 9.04 11.88
N LEU A 479 17.97 7.84 11.43
CA LEU A 479 17.38 6.77 12.22
C LEU A 479 18.42 6.17 13.18
N SER A 480 18.09 6.17 14.46
CA SER A 480 18.82 5.43 15.50
C SER A 480 18.16 4.11 15.86
N SER A 481 16.87 3.97 15.54
CA SER A 481 16.13 2.71 15.57
C SER A 481 14.90 2.83 14.68
N PHE A 482 14.56 1.71 14.04
CA PHE A 482 13.35 1.48 13.27
C PHE A 482 12.92 0.05 13.57
N SER A 483 12.38 -0.14 14.77
CA SER A 483 12.13 -1.44 15.37
C SER A 483 10.66 -1.77 15.47
N PHE A 484 10.32 -3.05 15.33
CA PHE A 484 8.96 -3.56 15.43
C PHE A 484 8.87 -4.57 16.55
N TYR A 485 7.76 -4.55 17.26
CA TYR A 485 7.52 -5.43 18.38
C TYR A 485 6.12 -6.02 18.30
N ARG A 486 6.00 -7.29 18.69
CA ARG A 486 4.73 -7.98 18.88
C ARG A 486 4.53 -8.29 20.35
N TYR A 487 3.30 -8.43 20.80
CA TYR A 487 3.01 -8.80 22.18
C TYR A 487 2.76 -10.31 22.29
N ARG A 488 3.43 -10.97 23.24
CA ARG A 488 3.22 -12.39 23.55
C ARG A 488 3.46 -12.65 25.03
N ASN A 489 2.62 -13.49 25.65
CA ASN A 489 2.83 -13.99 27.01
C ASN A 489 3.07 -12.87 28.05
N GLY A 490 2.41 -11.71 27.91
CA GLY A 490 2.55 -10.60 28.84
C GLY A 490 3.71 -9.63 28.55
N GLY A 491 4.53 -9.88 27.53
CA GLY A 491 5.71 -9.09 27.19
C GLY A 491 5.82 -8.75 25.70
N MET A 492 6.51 -7.64 25.41
CA MET A 492 6.85 -7.27 24.03
C MET A 492 8.10 -8.05 23.55
N GLU A 493 8.01 -8.65 22.37
CA GLU A 493 9.09 -9.35 21.67
C GLU A 493 9.54 -8.53 20.44
N LEU A 494 10.85 -8.38 20.23
CA LEU A 494 11.38 -7.72 19.03
C LEU A 494 11.16 -8.62 17.80
N VAL A 495 10.40 -8.11 16.83
CA VAL A 495 10.16 -8.73 15.51
C VAL A 495 11.33 -8.45 14.57
N GLY A 496 11.82 -7.21 14.57
CA GLY A 496 12.94 -6.80 13.74
C GLY A 496 13.41 -5.38 14.04
N GLU A 497 14.69 -5.13 13.79
CA GLU A 497 15.31 -3.79 13.80
C GLU A 497 15.82 -3.54 12.38
N LEU A 498 15.21 -2.59 11.68
CA LEU A 498 15.50 -2.31 10.27
C LEU A 498 16.45 -1.12 10.08
N ALA A 499 16.81 -0.38 11.13
CA ALA A 499 17.84 0.65 11.06
C ALA A 499 19.23 0.01 10.88
N GLY A 500 19.52 -0.43 9.66
CA GLY A 500 20.67 -1.27 9.34
C GLY A 500 20.94 -1.40 7.85
N THR A 501 21.66 -2.47 7.50
CA THR A 501 22.02 -2.77 6.11
C THR A 501 20.84 -3.35 5.34
N VAL A 502 20.60 -2.83 4.15
CA VAL A 502 19.53 -3.23 3.21
C VAL A 502 20.12 -3.46 1.82
N CYS A 503 19.28 -3.70 0.82
CA CYS A 503 19.63 -3.97 -0.57
C CYS A 503 20.63 -5.15 -0.68
N GLY A 504 20.39 -6.21 0.10
CA GLY A 504 21.25 -7.39 0.13
C GLY A 504 22.70 -7.12 0.54
N GLY A 505 22.94 -6.12 1.40
CA GLY A 505 24.29 -5.73 1.81
C GLY A 505 24.84 -4.48 1.12
N ASN A 506 24.16 -4.01 0.08
CA ASN A 506 24.63 -2.93 -0.80
C ASN A 506 23.96 -1.59 -0.51
N GLY A 507 23.28 -1.47 0.63
CA GLY A 507 22.60 -0.25 1.03
C GLY A 507 22.43 -0.12 2.53
N TYR A 508 21.87 1.01 2.95
CA TYR A 508 21.55 1.28 4.34
C TYR A 508 20.23 2.05 4.47
N LEU A 509 19.41 1.65 5.44
CA LEU A 509 18.21 2.39 5.83
C LEU A 509 18.59 3.34 6.98
N PHE A 510 19.05 4.54 6.62
CA PHE A 510 19.37 5.61 7.59
C PHE A 510 18.32 6.72 7.61
N ARG A 511 17.51 6.81 6.57
CA ARG A 511 16.47 7.82 6.36
C ARG A 511 15.24 7.15 5.79
N GLU A 512 14.11 7.45 6.38
CA GLU A 512 12.81 7.00 5.94
C GLU A 512 11.90 8.21 5.71
N ASN A 513 10.87 8.02 4.90
CA ASN A 513 9.87 9.03 4.55
C ASN A 513 8.46 8.43 4.62
N GLY A 514 8.23 7.64 5.66
CA GLY A 514 7.05 6.86 5.92
C GLY A 514 7.23 5.36 5.66
N LEU A 515 6.37 4.60 6.32
CA LEU A 515 6.12 3.19 6.04
C LEU A 515 4.72 2.98 5.49
N ARG A 516 4.50 1.80 4.95
CA ARG A 516 3.18 1.28 4.60
C ARG A 516 3.12 -0.21 4.94
N ALA A 517 2.22 -0.56 5.84
CA ALA A 517 1.85 -1.93 6.15
C ALA A 517 0.35 -2.04 5.84
N GLU A 518 0.02 -2.61 4.69
CA GLU A 518 -1.40 -2.70 4.33
C GLU A 518 -2.12 -3.80 5.11
N GLY A 519 -1.36 -4.68 5.76
CA GLY A 519 -1.81 -5.84 6.53
C GLY A 519 -1.66 -7.15 5.78
N ASP A 520 -0.98 -7.20 4.61
CA ASP A 520 -0.88 -8.39 3.74
C ASP A 520 0.43 -9.17 3.93
N GLY A 521 1.08 -8.99 5.08
CA GLY A 521 2.39 -9.55 5.39
C GLY A 521 3.53 -8.84 4.66
N ILE A 522 3.30 -7.70 4.00
CA ILE A 522 4.35 -6.92 3.34
C ILE A 522 4.43 -5.52 3.96
N LEU A 523 5.61 -5.19 4.48
CA LEU A 523 5.97 -3.86 4.91
C LEU A 523 6.78 -3.19 3.79
N ALA A 524 6.28 -2.06 3.29
CA ALA A 524 7.03 -1.16 2.42
C ALA A 524 7.57 0.01 3.24
N VAL A 525 8.88 0.25 3.18
CA VAL A 525 9.53 1.40 3.83
C VAL A 525 10.07 2.32 2.76
N ALA A 526 9.57 3.56 2.71
CA ALA A 526 10.07 4.55 1.79
C ALA A 526 11.43 5.07 2.25
N SER A 527 12.48 4.68 1.56
CA SER A 527 13.86 5.04 1.91
C SER A 527 14.39 6.14 1.00
N ASP A 528 15.08 7.11 1.59
CA ASP A 528 15.87 8.10 0.84
C ASP A 528 17.22 7.50 0.46
N THR A 529 17.44 7.33 -0.84
CA THR A 529 18.72 6.98 -1.46
C THR A 529 19.48 5.84 -0.75
N PRO A 530 18.87 4.65 -0.60
CA PRO A 530 19.41 3.59 0.26
C PRO A 530 20.71 2.97 -0.26
N PHE A 531 21.09 3.17 -1.52
CA PHE A 531 22.19 2.43 -2.15
C PHE A 531 23.58 2.96 -1.75
N LYS A 532 24.48 2.05 -1.40
CA LYS A 532 25.86 2.36 -1.03
C LYS A 532 26.66 2.84 -2.24
N GLY A 533 27.36 3.95 -2.07
CA GLY A 533 28.25 4.47 -3.11
C GLY A 533 27.53 5.13 -4.28
N SER A 534 26.21 5.36 -4.17
CA SER A 534 25.49 6.27 -5.05
C SER A 534 26.12 7.67 -4.96
N SER A 535 26.21 8.34 -6.09
CA SER A 535 26.87 9.64 -6.21
C SER A 535 25.90 10.80 -6.15
N PHE A 536 24.61 10.54 -5.87
CA PHE A 536 23.54 11.53 -5.88
C PHE A 536 23.52 12.37 -7.17
N GLN A 537 23.99 11.79 -8.29
CA GLN A 537 24.04 12.47 -9.59
C GLN A 537 22.66 12.86 -10.09
N PHE A 538 21.63 12.17 -9.63
CA PHE A 538 20.23 12.47 -9.90
C PHE A 538 19.50 13.00 -8.64
N GLY A 539 20.23 13.61 -7.70
CA GLY A 539 19.69 14.11 -6.44
C GLY A 539 19.27 13.01 -5.47
N CYS A 540 18.52 13.38 -4.43
CA CYS A 540 17.87 12.42 -3.54
C CYS A 540 16.72 11.74 -4.28
N TYR A 541 16.54 10.44 -4.06
CA TYR A 541 15.44 9.69 -4.63
C TYR A 541 14.87 8.72 -3.62
N TYR A 542 13.55 8.67 -3.57
CA TYR A 542 12.82 7.79 -2.67
C TYR A 542 12.43 6.51 -3.39
N VAL A 543 12.75 5.38 -2.79
CA VAL A 543 12.32 4.05 -3.24
C VAL A 543 11.64 3.32 -2.10
N ASP A 544 10.66 2.48 -2.42
CA ASP A 544 10.09 1.56 -1.43
C ASP A 544 11.00 0.32 -1.31
N LEU A 545 11.53 0.09 -0.11
CA LEU A 545 12.17 -1.15 0.29
C LEU A 545 11.12 -2.09 0.86
N LEU A 546 11.10 -3.33 0.37
CA LEU A 546 10.07 -4.30 0.75
C LEU A 546 10.60 -5.31 1.77
N PHE A 547 9.80 -5.61 2.79
CA PHE A 547 10.07 -6.62 3.80
C PHE A 547 8.86 -7.52 3.96
N SER A 548 9.05 -8.83 3.85
CA SER A 548 8.01 -9.80 4.20
C SER A 548 7.99 -10.00 5.71
N TYR A 549 6.80 -10.02 6.29
CA TYR A 549 6.52 -10.40 7.66
C TYR A 549 5.87 -11.78 7.67
N GLU A 550 6.65 -12.78 8.10
CA GLU A 550 6.21 -14.17 8.20
C GLU A 550 6.75 -14.76 9.50
N ASP A 551 5.93 -15.53 10.22
CA ASP A 551 6.30 -16.20 11.48
C ASP A 551 6.90 -15.26 12.54
N GLY A 552 6.42 -14.02 12.62
CA GLY A 552 6.88 -13.03 13.59
C GLY A 552 8.27 -12.47 13.31
N LYS A 553 8.74 -12.50 12.06
CA LYS A 553 10.05 -12.00 11.66
C LYS A 553 10.00 -11.27 10.34
N PHE A 554 10.83 -10.25 10.22
CA PHE A 554 11.07 -9.60 8.95
C PHE A 554 12.16 -10.30 8.14
N LYS A 555 11.95 -10.32 6.83
CA LYS A 555 12.97 -10.64 5.83
C LYS A 555 12.87 -9.64 4.69
N GLU A 556 14.00 -9.04 4.31
CA GLU A 556 14.06 -8.18 3.13
C GLU A 556 13.65 -8.99 1.89
N ILE A 557 12.76 -8.41 1.08
CA ILE A 557 12.38 -8.92 -0.24
C ILE A 557 13.32 -8.25 -1.25
N PRO A 558 14.28 -8.98 -1.84
CA PRO A 558 15.20 -8.38 -2.80
C PRO A 558 14.45 -7.94 -4.05
N GLN A 559 14.63 -6.69 -4.46
CA GLN A 559 14.06 -6.14 -5.68
C GLN A 559 15.16 -6.05 -6.74
N ASN A 560 14.86 -6.46 -7.97
CA ASN A 560 15.79 -6.30 -9.08
C ASN A 560 15.82 -4.84 -9.58
N ILE A 561 14.68 -4.16 -9.45
CA ILE A 561 14.47 -2.77 -9.85
C ILE A 561 13.67 -2.09 -8.74
N TYR A 562 14.19 -0.98 -8.23
CA TYR A 562 13.58 -0.13 -7.23
C TYR A 562 12.97 1.08 -7.94
N LEU A 563 11.65 1.16 -7.99
CA LEU A 563 10.94 2.27 -8.65
C LEU A 563 10.96 3.53 -7.78
N LYS A 564 10.97 4.71 -8.42
CA LYS A 564 10.80 5.97 -7.69
C LYS A 564 9.38 6.02 -7.10
N LYS A 565 9.26 6.29 -5.80
CA LYS A 565 7.98 6.29 -5.06
C LYS A 565 6.88 7.16 -5.69
N ASP A 566 7.27 8.29 -6.30
CA ASP A 566 6.32 9.23 -6.92
C ASP A 566 5.95 8.90 -8.37
N TYR A 567 6.40 7.75 -8.89
CA TYR A 567 6.19 7.37 -10.28
C TYR A 567 5.64 5.95 -10.40
N GLU A 568 4.42 5.85 -10.94
CA GLU A 568 3.95 4.60 -11.50
C GLU A 568 4.53 4.40 -12.91
N PRO A 569 4.95 3.18 -13.29
CA PRO A 569 5.48 2.90 -14.63
C PRO A 569 4.45 3.03 -15.77
N VAL A 570 3.18 3.34 -15.47
CA VAL A 570 2.05 3.22 -16.40
C VAL A 570 1.85 4.49 -17.24
N THR A 571 2.44 5.62 -16.88
CA THR A 571 2.39 6.86 -17.67
C THR A 571 3.77 7.45 -17.86
N SER A 572 4.03 8.02 -19.04
CA SER A 572 5.25 8.82 -19.28
C SER A 572 5.45 9.76 -18.09
N ALA A 573 6.64 9.77 -17.49
CA ALA A 573 6.95 10.60 -16.34
C ALA A 573 6.67 12.09 -16.59
N PHE A 574 6.63 12.51 -17.86
CA PHE A 574 6.29 13.85 -18.31
C PHE A 574 4.77 14.15 -18.34
N LEU A 575 3.91 13.12 -18.36
CA LEU A 575 2.46 13.27 -18.26
C LEU A 575 1.98 13.57 -16.84
N HIS A 576 2.76 13.21 -15.81
CA HIS A 576 2.40 13.44 -14.41
C HIS A 576 2.50 14.91 -13.95
N HIS A 577 2.89 15.84 -14.83
CA HIS A 577 3.07 17.26 -14.50
C HIS A 577 3.81 17.50 -13.17
N ASN A 578 4.84 16.69 -12.88
CA ASN A 578 5.68 16.84 -11.69
C ASN A 578 7.04 17.46 -12.07
N PRO A 579 7.09 18.80 -12.28
CA PRO A 579 8.30 19.47 -12.76
C PRO A 579 9.47 19.39 -11.77
N GLN A 580 9.24 19.02 -10.51
CA GLN A 580 10.28 18.89 -9.49
C GLN A 580 11.19 17.67 -9.69
N SER A 581 10.75 16.71 -10.51
CA SER A 581 11.50 15.48 -10.80
C SER A 581 12.03 15.44 -12.24
N LEU A 582 11.99 16.59 -12.92
CA LEU A 582 12.58 16.80 -14.25
C LEU A 582 13.98 17.38 -14.10
N TYR A 583 14.93 16.79 -14.82
CA TYR A 583 16.32 17.17 -14.77
C TYR A 583 16.78 17.65 -16.14
N VAL A 584 17.39 18.83 -16.17
CA VAL A 584 17.98 19.38 -17.40
C VAL A 584 19.39 18.81 -17.57
N VAL A 585 19.65 18.16 -18.68
CA VAL A 585 20.96 17.58 -19.01
C VAL A 585 22.00 18.70 -19.13
N SER A 586 23.13 18.56 -18.45
CA SER A 586 24.25 19.52 -18.50
C SER A 586 25.44 19.02 -19.33
N HIS A 587 25.66 17.70 -19.35
CA HIS A 587 26.72 17.05 -20.13
C HIS A 587 26.15 15.88 -20.93
N PRO A 588 26.68 15.61 -22.14
CA PRO A 588 26.17 14.51 -22.95
C PRO A 588 26.50 13.16 -22.31
N PHE A 589 25.53 12.25 -22.29
CA PHE A 589 25.72 10.87 -21.85
C PHE A 589 24.83 9.91 -22.65
N ALA A 590 25.25 8.65 -22.72
CA ALA A 590 24.46 7.60 -23.36
C ALA A 590 23.66 6.83 -22.31
N ALA A 591 22.36 6.68 -22.55
CA ALA A 591 21.50 5.78 -21.79
C ALA A 591 21.36 4.47 -22.57
N VAL A 592 21.66 3.32 -21.96
CA VAL A 592 21.71 2.01 -22.65
C VAL A 592 20.39 1.24 -22.52
N SER A 593 20.04 0.49 -23.55
CA SER A 593 18.77 -0.25 -23.66
C SER A 593 18.60 -1.41 -22.67
N SER A 594 19.70 -1.89 -22.06
CA SER A 594 19.67 -3.00 -21.10
C SER A 594 20.64 -2.75 -19.95
N LEU A 595 20.30 -3.21 -18.75
CA LEU A 595 21.12 -3.07 -17.55
C LEU A 595 22.52 -3.69 -17.71
N ALA A 596 23.57 -2.88 -17.49
CA ALA A 596 24.98 -3.20 -17.78
C ALA A 596 25.30 -3.51 -19.27
N GLY A 597 24.42 -3.12 -20.19
CA GLY A 597 24.64 -3.23 -21.62
C GLY A 597 25.47 -2.09 -22.19
N THR A 598 25.72 -2.14 -23.50
CA THR A 598 26.49 -1.12 -24.22
C THR A 598 25.74 -0.51 -25.40
N VAL A 599 24.56 -1.05 -25.74
CA VAL A 599 23.73 -0.58 -26.86
C VAL A 599 22.93 0.64 -26.41
N PRO A 600 23.16 1.85 -26.96
CA PRO A 600 22.42 3.04 -26.58
C PRO A 600 20.93 2.88 -26.93
N ALA A 601 20.06 3.18 -25.97
CA ALA A 601 18.65 3.45 -26.22
C ALA A 601 18.50 4.87 -26.80
N PHE A 602 19.17 5.85 -26.19
CA PHE A 602 19.28 7.22 -26.67
C PHE A 602 20.55 7.89 -26.13
N THR A 603 20.90 9.04 -26.70
CA THR A 603 21.97 9.91 -26.21
C THR A 603 21.34 11.21 -25.73
N ALA A 604 21.48 11.50 -24.44
CA ALA A 604 21.04 12.75 -23.86
C ALA A 604 22.07 13.85 -24.18
N VAL A 605 21.61 15.03 -24.59
CA VAL A 605 22.48 16.17 -24.89
C VAL A 605 22.15 17.40 -24.04
N PRO A 606 23.11 18.32 -23.83
CA PRO A 606 22.89 19.48 -22.97
C PRO A 606 21.66 20.31 -23.36
N GLY A 607 20.81 20.60 -22.36
CA GLY A 607 19.56 21.35 -22.52
C GLY A 607 18.31 20.48 -22.68
N GLU A 608 18.44 19.18 -22.95
CA GLU A 608 17.30 18.25 -22.93
C GLU A 608 16.82 17.99 -21.51
N THR A 609 15.55 17.61 -21.38
CA THR A 609 14.99 17.17 -20.10
C THR A 609 14.94 15.65 -20.04
N ILE A 610 15.30 15.10 -18.89
CA ILE A 610 15.14 13.69 -18.57
C ILE A 610 14.50 13.52 -17.19
N CYS A 611 13.96 12.34 -16.93
CA CYS A 611 13.38 11.98 -15.64
C CYS A 611 13.92 10.62 -15.15
N PRO A 612 14.55 10.54 -13.96
CA PRO A 612 14.89 9.27 -13.33
C PRO A 612 13.64 8.61 -12.76
N ILE A 613 13.41 7.34 -13.12
CA ILE A 613 12.18 6.62 -12.79
C ILE A 613 12.42 5.33 -11.99
N ALA A 614 13.65 4.78 -12.01
CA ALA A 614 13.97 3.57 -11.27
C ALA A 614 15.48 3.43 -11.02
N TRP A 615 15.84 2.55 -10.08
CA TRP A 615 17.21 2.17 -9.74
C TRP A 615 17.38 0.66 -9.78
N ALA A 616 18.59 0.21 -10.08
CA ALA A 616 18.92 -1.21 -10.02
C ALA A 616 20.36 -1.39 -9.57
N LEU A 617 20.61 -2.52 -8.89
CA LEU A 617 21.95 -2.96 -8.52
C LEU A 617 22.36 -4.12 -9.40
N LYS A 618 23.53 -4.02 -10.02
CA LYS A 618 24.12 -5.13 -10.78
C LYS A 618 25.63 -5.09 -10.69
N ASP A 619 26.22 -6.24 -10.36
CA ASP A 619 27.67 -6.41 -10.21
C ASP A 619 28.31 -5.39 -9.24
N GLY A 620 27.60 -5.08 -8.14
CA GLY A 620 28.04 -4.10 -7.14
C GLY A 620 28.03 -2.64 -7.62
N SER A 621 27.46 -2.36 -8.80
CA SER A 621 27.26 -1.01 -9.33
C SER A 621 25.79 -0.62 -9.29
N SER A 622 25.52 0.65 -8.99
CA SER A 622 24.19 1.26 -9.08
C SER A 622 23.93 1.77 -10.48
N TYR A 623 22.70 1.61 -10.95
CA TYR A 623 22.21 2.10 -12.23
C TYR A 623 20.89 2.84 -12.01
N VAL A 624 20.67 3.90 -12.80
CA VAL A 624 19.44 4.67 -12.84
C VAL A 624 18.78 4.48 -14.19
N LEU A 625 17.49 4.15 -14.21
CA LEU A 625 16.67 4.17 -15.40
C LEU A 625 16.16 5.60 -15.61
N VAL A 626 16.50 6.20 -16.74
CA VAL A 626 16.05 7.54 -17.12
C VAL A 626 15.15 7.49 -18.34
N MET A 627 14.16 8.37 -18.38
CA MET A 627 13.22 8.56 -19.49
C MET A 627 13.43 9.94 -20.11
N ASN A 628 13.49 10.03 -21.44
CA ASN A 628 13.50 11.30 -22.17
C ASN A 628 12.08 11.84 -22.45
N GLU A 629 11.97 13.07 -22.97
CA GLU A 629 10.68 13.70 -23.30
C GLU A 629 9.84 12.89 -24.32
N GLU A 630 10.49 12.07 -25.15
CA GLU A 630 9.82 11.19 -26.12
C GLU A 630 9.27 9.90 -25.48
N GLY A 631 9.52 9.67 -24.19
CA GLY A 631 9.12 8.46 -23.47
C GLY A 631 10.08 7.27 -23.63
N THR A 632 11.22 7.46 -24.29
CA THR A 632 12.24 6.41 -24.44
C THR A 632 13.01 6.26 -23.12
N CYS A 633 13.13 5.03 -22.63
CA CYS A 633 13.89 4.72 -21.41
C CYS A 633 15.27 4.12 -21.72
N GLY A 634 16.24 4.43 -20.86
CA GLY A 634 17.57 3.81 -20.90
C GLY A 634 18.27 3.85 -19.54
N TRP A 635 19.14 2.88 -19.31
CA TRP A 635 19.92 2.76 -18.08
C TRP A 635 21.19 3.60 -18.15
N VAL A 636 21.50 4.29 -17.06
CA VAL A 636 22.74 5.05 -16.84
C VAL A 636 23.43 4.44 -15.64
N LYS A 637 24.72 4.15 -15.76
CA LYS A 637 25.53 3.67 -14.64
C LYS A 637 25.92 4.86 -13.75
N GLU A 638 25.62 4.78 -12.45
CA GLU A 638 26.11 5.80 -11.51
C GLU A 638 27.62 5.67 -11.36
N MET A 639 28.31 6.82 -11.41
CA MET A 639 29.74 6.90 -11.19
C MET A 639 29.99 7.41 -9.77
N PRO A 640 30.97 6.93 -9.00
CA PRO A 640 31.26 7.42 -7.66
C PRO A 640 31.45 8.95 -7.61
N TRP A 641 31.18 9.58 -6.46
CA TRP A 641 31.23 11.04 -6.26
C TRP A 641 32.58 11.69 -6.67
N ASP A 642 33.68 10.93 -6.67
CA ASP A 642 35.03 11.40 -7.02
C ASP A 642 35.44 11.13 -8.49
N ALA A 643 34.50 10.71 -9.34
CA ALA A 643 34.70 10.78 -10.79
C ALA A 643 34.68 12.27 -11.21
N ASP A 644 35.56 12.66 -12.13
CA ASP A 644 35.78 14.04 -12.59
C ASP A 644 34.50 14.92 -12.49
N PRO A 645 34.46 15.91 -11.57
CA PRO A 645 33.26 16.70 -11.31
C PRO A 645 32.79 17.47 -12.55
N ASP A 646 33.65 17.75 -13.52
CA ASP A 646 33.24 18.38 -14.78
C ASP A 646 32.46 17.42 -15.70
N THR A 647 32.45 16.12 -15.40
CA THR A 647 31.68 15.09 -16.14
C THR A 647 30.62 14.38 -15.29
N ALA A 648 30.70 14.50 -13.95
CA ALA A 648 29.87 13.76 -13.01
C ALA A 648 28.47 14.35 -12.84
N TYR A 649 28.28 15.65 -13.05
CA TYR A 649 26.95 16.25 -13.05
C TYR A 649 26.35 16.07 -14.44
N TYR A 650 25.57 15.00 -14.65
CA TYR A 650 24.78 14.84 -15.87
C TYR A 650 23.64 15.85 -15.97
N ILE A 651 23.33 16.57 -14.88
CA ILE A 651 22.14 17.41 -14.70
C ILE A 651 22.51 18.82 -14.22
N ALA A 652 21.66 19.82 -14.52
CA ALA A 652 21.83 21.22 -14.15
C ALA A 652 20.89 21.69 -13.02
N VAL A 653 19.63 21.22 -12.96
CA VAL A 653 18.58 21.67 -12.00
C VAL A 653 17.45 20.62 -11.92
N PRO A 654 16.76 20.43 -10.77
CA PRO A 654 17.12 20.91 -9.44
C PRO A 654 17.93 19.87 -8.68
N ALA A 655 19.21 20.18 -8.44
CA ALA A 655 19.98 19.56 -7.38
C ALA A 655 19.42 20.09 -6.04
N TRP A 656 18.60 19.30 -5.35
CA TRP A 656 18.45 19.45 -3.90
C TRP A 656 19.59 18.67 -3.25
N GLY A 657 20.45 19.41 -2.57
CA GLY A 657 21.70 18.98 -1.92
C GLY A 657 22.49 20.20 -1.50
#